data_AF-M5C223-F1
#
_entry.id   AF-M5C223-F1
#
_cell.length_a   1.000
_cell.length_b   1.000
_cell.length_c   1.000
_cell.angle_alpha   90.00
_cell.angle_beta   90.00
_cell.angle_gamma   90.00
#
_symmetry.space_group_name_H-M   'P 1'
#
loop_
_entity.id
_entity.type
_entity.pdbx_description
1 polymer ?
#
loop_
_entity_poly.entity_id
_entity_poly.type
_entity_poly.pdbx_seq_one_letter_code
_entity_poly.pdbx_strand_id
1 'polypeptide(L)'
;MSNTVRIPDTPPPGWHSIRPWAPRLSLYVHEITSVSVTFILSCRTHVPDSPSIEEELGEKLGDMKHKISDVLGKGLAVKVNNAPWQRVVMHVDEESDEEAVVILYGLMPSKHYEIELSVVAGESIKGNLTTEDELNNFDESTRAAPAVTQLNTTPQTQTVTPADTPPSSPSSSGSSSPQPRQITVEERASQLRHMHTMLAQEHDQLIAQLKTARRDAQRADAALRSEIEALKRAVEKNAAGEQRAKQKILALQESVKQALAAAVDADNEVKELERALPGLEVQRDEAEKEHAKASEAADRSATETKAALEQDRKRTGEVEAELTALTAKVEKMTAKRDKLATENIPELERELSCIRAEIEEIEKEKEREREFNHEIDYPHHYAPQQLVTRINAAAPPFVPRSGVGHSRGAASVPAVQVGPTVKPHAHTASEGFLRGYPPLGPGIDIPSQRPSGAQPSPTITENRAIGPTGTTYPSAPPDDGKPHLDPPPAQKWAEEGFCVLSVPASNKVDWKLAMPIIVAALEQAKELENDKSFGVIIYEPDLVDVVLQHVAAAEKVSCVAAYVSSDVNPPAGRALLQHTTTRTATPNKESLGSVYRYPLSEPNFAHPSSPNYNHTQATLAHTRTLTFLRTHIGGPIFDIESVWEAHTRFEFEGRDVAATMNTMVAEPYVNHIPTLTGGIGRKALTWFYARHFIHSNPDSTKMELVGRTLGPDRVVDEFVFEFVHDRVMDWMLPGIPPTGKYVKVPFVAVVNIRGDKLYHEHIYWDQASVLVQIGLLPEKLAFPGTTS
;
A
#
# COMPACT_ATOMS: atom_id res chain seq x y z
N MET A 1 33.95 -14.41 8.71
CA MET A 1 33.70 -13.10 8.09
C MET A 1 34.24 -13.17 6.65
N SER A 2 33.45 -13.02 5.60
CA SER A 2 31.98 -12.97 5.50
C SER A 2 31.54 -13.91 4.36
N ASN A 3 30.32 -14.47 4.42
CA ASN A 3 29.84 -15.42 3.40
C ASN A 3 29.14 -14.66 2.26
N THR A 4 29.84 -14.47 1.14
CA THR A 4 29.26 -13.89 -0.08
C THR A 4 28.39 -14.92 -0.81
N VAL A 5 27.10 -14.63 -0.94
CA VAL A 5 26.18 -15.35 -1.84
C VAL A 5 26.27 -14.70 -3.23
N ARG A 6 26.24 -15.51 -4.30
CA ARG A 6 26.25 -14.99 -5.68
C ARG A 6 24.97 -14.22 -5.97
N ILE A 7 25.12 -13.04 -6.58
CA ILE A 7 24.04 -12.31 -7.23
C ILE A 7 23.78 -12.99 -8.59
N PRO A 8 22.54 -13.33 -8.97
CA PRO A 8 22.21 -13.87 -10.28
C PRO A 8 22.12 -12.75 -11.34
N ASP A 9 22.43 -13.08 -12.58
CA ASP A 9 22.47 -12.16 -13.74
C ASP A 9 21.08 -11.64 -14.12
N THR A 10 20.60 -10.67 -13.36
CA THR A 10 19.38 -9.90 -13.60
C THR A 10 19.71 -8.42 -13.43
N PRO A 11 19.25 -7.54 -14.35
CA PRO A 11 19.51 -6.10 -14.22
C PRO A 11 18.90 -5.55 -12.92
N PRO A 12 19.43 -4.44 -12.37
CA PRO A 12 18.81 -3.78 -11.23
C PRO A 12 17.36 -3.41 -11.60
N PRO A 13 16.37 -3.62 -10.70
CA PRO A 13 15.00 -3.26 -10.98
C PRO A 13 14.89 -1.74 -11.12
N GLY A 14 14.64 -1.26 -12.33
CA GLY A 14 14.27 0.13 -12.57
C GLY A 14 13.00 0.48 -11.79
N TRP A 15 12.86 1.74 -11.40
CA TRP A 15 11.62 2.23 -10.79
C TRP A 15 10.50 2.23 -11.84
N HIS A 16 9.45 1.44 -11.60
CA HIS A 16 8.27 1.38 -12.46
C HIS A 16 7.08 2.01 -11.72
N SER A 17 6.30 2.85 -12.42
CA SER A 17 5.04 3.36 -11.89
C SER A 17 4.05 2.20 -11.69
N ILE A 18 3.39 2.16 -10.52
CA ILE A 18 2.49 1.06 -10.15
C ILE A 18 1.17 1.19 -10.91
N ARG A 19 1.12 0.69 -12.15
CA ARG A 19 -0.10 0.60 -12.97
C ARG A 19 -0.28 -0.80 -13.58
N PRO A 20 -1.08 -1.68 -12.95
CA PRO A 20 -1.73 -2.79 -13.61
C PRO A 20 -3.03 -2.32 -14.32
N TRP A 21 -3.76 -3.28 -14.92
CA TRP A 21 -5.15 -3.18 -15.40
C TRP A 21 -5.38 -2.53 -16.79
N ALA A 22 -5.36 -3.41 -17.81
CA ALA A 22 -6.22 -3.49 -19.01
C ALA A 22 -6.64 -2.24 -19.83
N PRO A 23 -6.73 -2.34 -21.18
CA PRO A 23 -7.31 -1.28 -22.00
C PRO A 23 -8.77 -1.04 -21.61
N ARG A 24 -9.24 0.20 -21.74
CA ARG A 24 -10.62 0.57 -21.45
C ARG A 24 -11.32 1.00 -22.72
N LEU A 25 -12.45 0.35 -23.04
CA LEU A 25 -13.42 0.93 -23.93
C LEU A 25 -14.03 2.17 -23.27
N SER A 26 -13.87 3.32 -23.91
CA SER A 26 -14.49 4.57 -23.49
C SER A 26 -15.61 4.95 -24.44
N LEU A 27 -16.83 5.06 -23.92
CA LEU A 27 -18.01 5.47 -24.66
C LEU A 27 -18.40 6.90 -24.29
N TYR A 28 -18.51 7.77 -25.28
CA TYR A 28 -18.93 9.16 -25.13
C TYR A 28 -20.23 9.40 -25.90
N VAL A 29 -21.18 10.13 -25.29
CA VAL A 29 -22.33 10.65 -26.04
C VAL A 29 -21.84 11.84 -26.87
N HIS A 30 -21.99 11.76 -28.19
CA HIS A 30 -21.60 12.81 -29.12
C HIS A 30 -22.77 13.74 -29.44
N GLU A 31 -23.95 13.17 -29.68
CA GLU A 31 -25.16 13.91 -30.06
C GLU A 31 -26.42 13.22 -29.53
N ILE A 32 -27.42 14.00 -29.16
CA ILE A 32 -28.76 13.54 -28.76
C ILE A 32 -29.75 14.34 -29.61
N THR A 33 -30.70 13.67 -30.25
CA THR A 33 -31.80 14.31 -30.98
C THR A 33 -33.14 13.79 -30.47
N SER A 34 -34.23 14.31 -31.04
CA SER A 34 -35.59 13.85 -30.75
C SER A 34 -35.87 12.40 -31.20
N VAL A 35 -35.09 11.86 -32.14
CA VAL A 35 -35.32 10.54 -32.76
C VAL A 35 -34.08 9.65 -32.86
N SER A 36 -32.89 10.15 -32.52
CA SER A 36 -31.62 9.44 -32.59
C SER A 36 -30.63 9.84 -31.47
N VAL A 37 -29.61 9.01 -31.27
CA VAL A 37 -28.48 9.27 -30.36
C VAL A 37 -27.21 8.77 -31.03
N THR A 38 -26.19 9.61 -31.07
CA THR A 38 -24.86 9.29 -31.62
C THR A 38 -23.88 9.13 -30.46
N PHE A 39 -23.21 8.00 -30.41
CA PHE A 39 -22.12 7.71 -29.47
C PHE A 39 -20.80 7.55 -30.24
N ILE A 40 -19.69 7.93 -29.61
CA ILE A 40 -18.34 7.53 -30.03
C ILE A 40 -17.85 6.48 -29.02
N LEU A 41 -17.47 5.32 -29.52
CA LEU A 41 -16.77 4.28 -28.77
C LEU A 41 -15.29 4.32 -29.18
N SER A 42 -14.37 4.39 -28.23
CA SER A 42 -12.93 4.38 -28.49
C SER A 42 -12.19 3.36 -27.63
N CYS A 43 -11.16 2.74 -28.20
CA CYS A 43 -10.37 1.69 -27.54
C CYS A 43 -8.96 2.21 -27.23
N ARG A 44 -8.69 2.56 -25.96
CA ARG A 44 -7.36 3.07 -25.57
C ARG A 44 -6.48 1.99 -24.96
N THR A 45 -5.55 1.47 -25.75
CA THR A 45 -4.33 0.80 -25.26
C THR A 45 -3.33 1.86 -24.79
N HIS A 46 -2.88 1.83 -23.54
CA HIS A 46 -1.87 2.76 -23.04
C HIS A 46 -0.44 2.27 -23.38
N VAL A 47 -0.07 2.37 -24.66
CA VAL A 47 1.34 2.40 -25.08
C VAL A 47 1.75 3.88 -25.11
N PRO A 48 2.90 4.28 -24.53
CA PRO A 48 3.40 5.64 -24.71
C PRO A 48 3.97 5.78 -26.13
N ASP A 49 3.55 6.82 -26.85
CA ASP A 49 4.13 7.14 -28.15
C ASP A 49 5.60 7.56 -27.97
N SER A 50 6.52 6.78 -28.53
CA SER A 50 7.97 7.02 -28.49
C SER A 50 8.60 6.31 -29.69
N PRO A 51 9.17 7.04 -30.68
CA PRO A 51 9.53 6.46 -31.98
C PRO A 51 10.68 5.44 -31.90
N SER A 52 11.46 5.44 -30.82
CA SER A 52 12.59 4.54 -30.57
C SER A 52 12.22 3.09 -30.31
N ILE A 53 10.93 2.75 -30.13
CA ILE A 53 10.49 1.37 -29.82
C ILE A 53 10.01 0.62 -31.08
N GLU A 54 9.63 1.33 -32.15
CA GLU A 54 9.12 0.68 -33.37
C GLU A 54 10.20 -0.04 -34.19
N GLU A 55 11.44 0.48 -34.22
CA GLU A 55 12.56 -0.20 -34.92
C GLU A 55 13.03 -1.49 -34.22
N GLU A 56 12.89 -1.62 -32.89
CA GLU A 56 13.37 -2.80 -32.15
C GLU A 56 12.33 -3.95 -32.04
N LEU A 57 11.04 -3.67 -32.30
CA LEU A 57 9.94 -4.62 -32.13
C LEU A 57 9.00 -4.77 -33.36
N GLY A 58 9.41 -4.28 -34.54
CA GLY A 58 8.55 -4.10 -35.72
C GLY A 58 7.71 -5.30 -36.19
N GLU A 59 8.16 -6.55 -36.01
CA GLU A 59 7.38 -7.76 -36.37
C GLU A 59 6.53 -8.35 -35.22
N LYS A 60 6.60 -7.80 -34.00
CA LYS A 60 5.86 -8.31 -32.82
C LYS A 60 4.92 -7.32 -32.15
N LEU A 61 5.00 -6.03 -32.48
CA LEU A 61 4.09 -5.03 -31.93
C LEU A 61 2.68 -5.09 -32.54
N GLY A 62 2.56 -5.58 -33.78
CA GLY A 62 1.30 -5.69 -34.52
C GLY A 62 0.24 -6.58 -33.85
N ASP A 63 0.65 -7.65 -33.15
CA ASP A 63 -0.25 -8.56 -32.43
C ASP A 63 -0.78 -8.01 -31.08
N MET A 64 -0.31 -6.84 -30.63
CA MET A 64 -0.67 -6.26 -29.32
C MET A 64 -1.48 -4.95 -29.36
N LYS A 65 -1.70 -4.35 -30.53
CA LYS A 65 -2.70 -3.27 -30.68
C LYS A 65 -4.09 -3.87 -30.89
N HIS A 66 -4.96 -3.78 -29.87
CA HIS A 66 -6.34 -4.24 -29.96
C HIS A 66 -7.21 -3.28 -30.80
N LYS A 67 -7.36 -3.60 -32.08
CA LYS A 67 -8.23 -2.92 -33.04
C LYS A 67 -9.69 -2.90 -32.58
N ILE A 68 -10.39 -1.78 -32.81
CA ILE A 68 -11.81 -1.68 -32.46
C ILE A 68 -12.68 -2.57 -33.38
N SER A 69 -12.24 -2.81 -34.62
CA SER A 69 -12.82 -3.80 -35.54
C SER A 69 -12.81 -5.23 -34.98
N ASP A 70 -11.72 -5.69 -34.34
CA ASP A 70 -11.62 -7.02 -33.72
C ASP A 70 -12.44 -7.17 -32.42
N VAL A 71 -12.76 -6.05 -31.77
CA VAL A 71 -13.68 -6.01 -30.62
C VAL A 71 -15.13 -6.08 -31.12
N LEU A 72 -15.48 -5.28 -32.12
CA LEU A 72 -16.84 -5.15 -32.66
C LEU A 72 -17.25 -6.32 -33.56
N GLY A 73 -16.31 -6.97 -34.25
CA GLY A 73 -16.54 -8.16 -35.08
C GLY A 73 -17.06 -9.38 -34.32
N LYS A 74 -16.95 -9.38 -32.98
CA LYS A 74 -17.55 -10.39 -32.08
C LYS A 74 -19.04 -10.15 -31.81
N GLY A 75 -19.57 -8.99 -32.23
CA GLY A 75 -20.96 -8.60 -32.11
C GLY A 75 -21.19 -7.52 -31.04
N LEU A 76 -21.84 -6.43 -31.46
CA LEU A 76 -22.40 -5.40 -30.57
C LEU A 76 -23.89 -5.68 -30.37
N ALA A 77 -24.28 -6.02 -29.14
CA ALA A 77 -25.67 -6.18 -28.73
C ALA A 77 -26.14 -4.92 -27.98
N VAL A 78 -27.18 -4.27 -28.51
CA VAL A 78 -27.73 -3.04 -27.93
C VAL A 78 -29.11 -3.28 -27.38
N LYS A 79 -29.36 -2.82 -26.15
CA LYS A 79 -30.71 -2.80 -25.55
C LYS A 79 -31.14 -1.38 -25.24
N VAL A 80 -32.44 -1.13 -25.40
CA VAL A 80 -33.12 0.11 -25.06
C VAL A 80 -34.28 -0.26 -24.13
N ASN A 81 -34.29 0.30 -22.91
CA ASN A 81 -35.20 -0.08 -21.83
C ASN A 81 -35.22 -1.61 -21.57
N ASN A 82 -34.02 -2.21 -21.53
CA ASN A 82 -33.76 -3.64 -21.36
C ASN A 82 -34.36 -4.58 -22.45
N ALA A 83 -34.91 -4.04 -23.54
CA ALA A 83 -35.33 -4.80 -24.72
C ALA A 83 -34.29 -4.69 -25.86
N PRO A 84 -34.01 -5.75 -26.63
CA PRO A 84 -33.03 -5.71 -27.71
C PRO A 84 -33.48 -4.75 -28.82
N TRP A 85 -32.59 -3.85 -29.26
CA TRP A 85 -32.91 -2.78 -30.19
C TRP A 85 -32.17 -2.95 -31.52
N GLN A 86 -32.93 -3.10 -32.61
CA GLN A 86 -32.40 -3.43 -33.93
C GLN A 86 -32.13 -2.23 -34.84
N ARG A 87 -32.52 -1.01 -34.42
CA ARG A 87 -32.29 0.23 -35.20
C ARG A 87 -30.99 0.90 -34.74
N VAL A 88 -29.88 0.33 -35.18
CA VAL A 88 -28.53 0.81 -34.90
C VAL A 88 -27.73 0.82 -36.21
N VAL A 89 -27.09 1.94 -36.51
CA VAL A 89 -26.04 2.05 -37.53
C VAL A 89 -24.70 2.15 -36.80
N MET A 90 -23.66 1.53 -37.35
CA MET A 90 -22.31 1.61 -36.81
C MET A 90 -21.33 1.86 -37.97
N HIS A 91 -20.37 2.75 -37.75
CA HIS A 91 -19.29 3.03 -38.67
C HIS A 91 -17.98 3.06 -37.88
N VAL A 92 -17.03 2.21 -38.28
CA VAL A 92 -15.65 2.23 -37.77
C VAL A 92 -14.83 3.08 -38.73
N ASP A 93 -13.90 3.89 -38.22
CA ASP A 93 -12.96 4.60 -39.07
C ASP A 93 -11.94 3.62 -39.68
N GLU A 94 -11.94 3.54 -41.01
CA GLU A 94 -11.08 2.60 -41.76
C GLU A 94 -9.61 3.05 -41.84
N GLU A 95 -9.29 4.32 -41.53
CA GLU A 95 -7.89 4.79 -41.49
C GLU A 95 -7.23 4.63 -40.10
N SER A 96 -7.98 4.74 -38.99
CA SER A 96 -7.43 4.61 -37.63
C SER A 96 -7.71 3.28 -36.92
N ASP A 97 -8.91 2.69 -37.05
CA ASP A 97 -9.35 1.48 -36.31
C ASP A 97 -9.28 1.62 -34.76
N GLU A 98 -9.24 2.86 -34.25
CA GLU A 98 -9.20 3.21 -32.81
C GLU A 98 -10.53 3.77 -32.28
N GLU A 99 -11.35 4.38 -33.14
CA GLU A 99 -12.68 4.91 -32.80
C GLU A 99 -13.80 4.38 -33.73
N ALA A 100 -15.02 4.28 -33.19
CA ALA A 100 -16.21 3.83 -33.89
C ALA A 100 -17.45 4.65 -33.49
N VAL A 101 -18.19 5.12 -34.48
CA VAL A 101 -19.43 5.89 -34.30
C VAL A 101 -20.63 4.94 -34.30
N VAL A 102 -21.44 4.98 -33.24
CA VAL A 102 -22.64 4.15 -33.05
C VAL A 102 -23.87 5.05 -32.98
N ILE A 103 -24.75 4.95 -33.98
CA ILE A 103 -25.97 5.75 -34.11
C ILE A 103 -27.20 4.87 -33.84
N LEU A 104 -27.84 5.10 -32.69
CA LEU A 104 -29.16 4.58 -32.35
C LEU A 104 -30.24 5.47 -32.96
N TYR A 105 -31.24 4.91 -33.63
CA TYR A 105 -32.26 5.70 -34.33
C TYR A 105 -33.68 5.14 -34.24
N GLY A 106 -34.67 5.98 -34.57
CA GLY A 106 -36.09 5.64 -34.48
C GLY A 106 -36.60 5.54 -33.04
N LEU A 107 -36.01 6.33 -32.13
CA LEU A 107 -36.55 6.62 -30.81
C LEU A 107 -37.75 7.58 -30.94
N MET A 108 -38.60 7.65 -29.91
CA MET A 108 -39.62 8.69 -29.79
C MET A 108 -39.07 9.90 -29.01
N PRO A 109 -39.49 11.14 -29.34
CA PRO A 109 -39.18 12.34 -28.55
C PRO A 109 -39.75 12.29 -27.11
N SER A 110 -39.23 13.15 -26.23
CA SER A 110 -39.67 13.32 -24.83
C SER A 110 -39.82 12.03 -24.03
N LYS A 111 -38.90 11.08 -24.21
CA LYS A 111 -38.88 9.82 -23.45
C LYS A 111 -37.51 9.52 -22.87
N HIS A 112 -37.53 8.98 -21.65
CA HIS A 112 -36.35 8.38 -21.03
C HIS A 112 -36.06 7.00 -21.64
N TYR A 113 -34.78 6.75 -21.89
CA TYR A 113 -34.26 5.47 -22.36
C TYR A 113 -33.05 5.08 -21.51
N GLU A 114 -33.10 3.92 -20.85
CA GLU A 114 -31.90 3.21 -20.40
C GLU A 114 -31.30 2.54 -21.64
N ILE A 115 -30.10 2.96 -22.04
CA ILE A 115 -29.38 2.41 -23.20
C ILE A 115 -28.21 1.59 -22.68
N GLU A 116 -28.23 0.29 -22.97
CA GLU A 116 -27.18 -0.66 -22.61
C GLU A 116 -26.49 -1.12 -23.89
N LEU A 117 -25.23 -0.73 -24.04
CA LEU A 117 -24.34 -1.21 -25.08
C LEU A 117 -23.51 -2.34 -24.49
N SER A 118 -23.58 -3.52 -25.10
CA SER A 118 -22.86 -4.71 -24.64
C SER A 118 -22.11 -5.36 -25.80
N VAL A 119 -20.81 -5.52 -25.66
CA VAL A 119 -20.00 -6.30 -26.60
C VAL A 119 -20.02 -7.75 -26.12
N VAL A 120 -20.18 -8.71 -27.03
CA VAL A 120 -20.35 -10.14 -26.68
C VAL A 120 -19.14 -10.73 -25.91
N ALA A 121 -18.01 -10.02 -25.87
CA ALA A 121 -16.83 -10.34 -25.06
C ALA A 121 -16.97 -10.06 -23.55
N GLY A 122 -18.08 -9.48 -23.08
CA GLY A 122 -18.40 -9.34 -21.65
C GLY A 122 -18.36 -7.91 -21.09
N GLU A 123 -17.80 -6.95 -21.82
CA GLU A 123 -17.88 -5.53 -21.43
C GLU A 123 -19.25 -4.94 -21.78
N SER A 124 -19.88 -4.28 -20.80
CA SER A 124 -21.15 -3.57 -21.00
C SER A 124 -21.11 -2.18 -20.37
N ILE A 125 -21.47 -1.19 -21.17
CA ILE A 125 -21.53 0.23 -20.80
C ILE A 125 -23.00 0.66 -20.82
N LYS A 126 -23.45 1.30 -19.74
CA LYS A 126 -24.83 1.76 -19.56
C LYS A 126 -24.89 3.28 -19.50
N GLY A 127 -25.72 3.86 -20.37
CA GLY A 127 -26.05 5.28 -20.37
C GLY A 127 -27.54 5.50 -20.13
N ASN A 128 -27.90 6.37 -19.19
CA ASN A 128 -29.27 6.85 -19.04
C ASN A 128 -29.44 8.13 -19.87
N LEU A 129 -30.48 8.18 -20.70
CA LEU A 129 -30.68 9.28 -21.62
C LEU A 129 -32.15 9.72 -21.68
N THR A 130 -32.36 10.94 -22.20
CA THR A 130 -33.67 11.49 -22.54
C THR A 130 -33.58 12.06 -23.94
N THR A 131 -34.52 11.74 -24.82
CA THR A 131 -34.64 12.43 -26.12
C THR A 131 -35.30 13.79 -25.91
N GLU A 132 -34.68 14.85 -26.42
CA GLU A 132 -35.23 16.21 -26.35
C GLU A 132 -36.31 16.42 -27.42
N ASP A 133 -37.38 17.15 -27.11
CA ASP A 133 -38.33 17.61 -28.13
C ASP A 133 -37.88 18.96 -28.67
N GLU A 134 -37.87 19.13 -30.01
CA GLU A 134 -37.75 20.47 -30.62
C GLU A 134 -39.03 21.30 -30.47
N LEU A 135 -40.07 20.77 -29.82
CA LEU A 135 -41.36 21.41 -29.59
C LEU A 135 -41.73 21.41 -28.09
N ASN A 136 -41.57 22.60 -27.49
CA ASN A 136 -41.88 23.00 -26.10
C ASN A 136 -40.89 22.59 -25.01
N ASN A 137 -40.17 23.61 -24.52
CA ASN A 137 -39.42 23.56 -23.27
C ASN A 137 -39.96 24.65 -22.33
N PHE A 138 -40.96 24.33 -21.51
CA PHE A 138 -41.50 25.18 -20.42
C PHE A 138 -42.25 24.34 -19.37
N ASP A 139 -41.85 24.53 -18.10
CA ASP A 139 -42.48 24.10 -16.83
C ASP A 139 -42.85 22.61 -16.60
N GLU A 140 -42.84 22.07 -15.38
CA GLU A 140 -41.97 22.30 -14.21
C GLU A 140 -42.05 21.01 -13.34
N SER A 141 -41.01 20.68 -12.58
CA SER A 141 -41.09 19.64 -11.56
C SER A 141 -41.84 20.13 -10.30
N THR A 142 -42.79 19.37 -9.73
CA THR A 142 -42.54 18.42 -8.59
C THR A 142 -43.84 17.88 -7.94
N ARG A 143 -43.83 16.58 -7.58
CA ARG A 143 -44.38 15.95 -6.33
C ARG A 143 -45.86 15.49 -6.19
N ALA A 144 -45.96 14.16 -5.96
CA ALA A 144 -46.68 13.45 -4.87
C ALA A 144 -48.21 13.20 -4.89
N ALA A 145 -48.57 11.92 -4.75
CA ALA A 145 -49.58 11.40 -3.80
C ALA A 145 -49.43 9.85 -3.60
N PRO A 146 -49.79 9.25 -2.45
CA PRO A 146 -49.73 7.81 -2.21
C PRO A 146 -51.09 7.08 -2.04
N ALA A 147 -51.05 5.75 -2.17
CA ALA A 147 -51.86 4.71 -1.50
C ALA A 147 -53.42 4.76 -1.43
N VAL A 148 -54.04 3.79 -2.15
CA VAL A 148 -55.10 2.84 -1.71
C VAL A 148 -56.32 3.33 -0.89
N THR A 149 -57.54 3.18 -1.43
CA THR A 149 -58.63 2.27 -0.93
C THR A 149 -59.83 2.28 -1.91
N GLN A 150 -60.68 1.24 -1.89
CA GLN A 150 -61.81 0.99 -2.80
C GLN A 150 -63.10 1.76 -2.44
N LEU A 151 -63.99 1.96 -3.43
CA LEU A 151 -65.38 1.47 -3.36
C LEU A 151 -66.05 1.44 -4.75
N ASN A 152 -67.08 0.60 -4.92
CA ASN A 152 -67.75 0.33 -6.21
C ASN A 152 -68.88 1.33 -6.52
N THR A 153 -69.10 1.66 -7.80
CA THR A 153 -70.36 1.34 -8.51
C THR A 153 -70.31 1.55 -10.04
N THR A 154 -70.83 0.57 -10.79
CA THR A 154 -71.19 0.58 -12.23
C THR A 154 -72.56 1.26 -12.46
N PRO A 155 -73.06 1.57 -13.69
CA PRO A 155 -72.86 0.85 -14.98
C PRO A 155 -72.67 1.74 -16.25
N GLN A 156 -72.07 1.23 -17.35
CA GLN A 156 -72.68 0.79 -18.64
C GLN A 156 -73.43 1.87 -19.49
N THR A 157 -73.42 1.90 -20.84
CA THR A 157 -72.69 1.14 -21.90
C THR A 157 -72.96 1.76 -23.31
N GLN A 158 -72.11 1.44 -24.30
CA GLN A 158 -72.29 1.50 -25.78
C GLN A 158 -72.19 2.81 -26.58
N THR A 159 -71.20 2.80 -27.49
CA THR A 159 -71.10 3.53 -28.77
C THR A 159 -71.94 2.93 -29.89
N VAL A 160 -72.46 3.76 -30.81
CA VAL A 160 -72.76 3.39 -32.22
C VAL A 160 -72.45 4.58 -33.15
N THR A 161 -71.96 4.31 -34.36
CA THR A 161 -71.67 5.29 -35.44
C THR A 161 -72.81 5.41 -36.46
N PRO A 162 -73.02 6.58 -37.10
CA PRO A 162 -74.01 6.73 -38.16
C PRO A 162 -73.51 6.24 -39.54
N ALA A 163 -74.43 5.76 -40.38
CA ALA A 163 -74.23 5.54 -41.81
C ALA A 163 -75.58 5.66 -42.55
N ASP A 164 -75.64 6.47 -43.60
CA ASP A 164 -76.86 6.75 -44.38
C ASP A 164 -76.97 5.90 -45.64
N THR A 165 -78.14 5.31 -45.92
CA THR A 165 -78.54 4.85 -47.27
C THR A 165 -80.09 4.79 -47.38
N PRO A 166 -80.72 5.34 -48.43
CA PRO A 166 -82.19 5.46 -48.52
C PRO A 166 -82.88 4.36 -49.36
N PRO A 167 -84.20 4.12 -49.15
CA PRO A 167 -85.05 3.60 -50.23
C PRO A 167 -86.50 4.16 -50.33
N SER A 168 -86.89 4.50 -51.57
CA SER A 168 -88.18 4.35 -52.28
C SER A 168 -89.57 4.18 -51.58
N SER A 169 -90.56 4.90 -52.12
CA SER A 169 -92.03 4.60 -52.19
C SER A 169 -92.34 3.30 -53.00
N PRO A 170 -93.61 2.79 -53.18
CA PRO A 170 -94.94 3.39 -52.94
C PRO A 170 -96.10 2.45 -52.44
N SER A 171 -97.34 2.98 -52.39
CA SER A 171 -98.67 2.27 -52.46
C SER A 171 -99.14 1.44 -51.22
N SER A 172 -100.42 1.17 -50.94
CA SER A 172 -101.73 1.83 -51.27
C SER A 172 -102.90 1.26 -50.42
N SER A 173 -104.11 1.81 -50.56
CA SER A 173 -105.41 1.43 -49.91
C SER A 173 -105.61 1.78 -48.42
N GLY A 174 -106.81 2.11 -47.93
CA GLY A 174 -108.08 2.39 -48.66
C GLY A 174 -109.30 2.69 -47.76
N SER A 175 -110.01 3.79 -48.04
CA SER A 175 -111.23 4.30 -47.34
C SER A 175 -111.03 4.74 -45.87
N SER A 176 -111.84 5.65 -45.29
CA SER A 176 -113.10 6.28 -45.75
C SER A 176 -113.13 7.79 -45.51
N SER A 177 -113.86 8.54 -46.33
CA SER A 177 -114.14 9.98 -46.11
C SER A 177 -115.21 10.20 -45.03
N PRO A 178 -115.12 11.31 -44.28
CA PRO A 178 -116.14 12.35 -44.47
C PRO A 178 -115.57 13.77 -44.68
N GLN A 179 -116.47 14.74 -44.82
CA GLN A 179 -116.23 16.11 -45.31
C GLN A 179 -115.32 16.98 -44.42
N PRO A 180 -114.62 17.99 -44.98
CA PRO A 180 -113.82 18.94 -44.21
C PRO A 180 -114.69 19.86 -43.35
N ARG A 181 -114.39 19.94 -42.05
CA ARG A 181 -114.87 21.05 -41.21
C ARG A 181 -114.11 22.32 -41.57
N GLN A 182 -114.83 23.42 -41.79
CA GLN A 182 -114.22 24.74 -41.94
C GLN A 182 -113.74 25.22 -40.56
N ILE A 183 -112.44 25.36 -40.38
CA ILE A 183 -111.84 25.97 -39.17
C ILE A 183 -112.34 27.42 -39.10
N THR A 184 -112.89 27.79 -37.94
CA THR A 184 -113.43 29.15 -37.74
C THR A 184 -112.31 30.19 -37.62
N VAL A 185 -112.61 31.45 -37.92
CA VAL A 185 -111.62 32.54 -37.89
C VAL A 185 -111.03 32.71 -36.47
N GLU A 186 -111.87 32.67 -35.44
CA GLU A 186 -111.50 32.59 -34.02
C GLU A 186 -110.47 31.50 -33.70
N GLU A 187 -110.70 30.29 -34.19
CA GLU A 187 -109.87 29.11 -33.90
C GLU A 187 -108.48 29.25 -34.54
N ARG A 188 -108.42 29.68 -35.81
CA ARG A 188 -107.15 30.01 -36.47
C ARG A 188 -106.44 31.19 -35.78
N ALA A 189 -107.18 32.19 -35.31
CA ALA A 189 -106.63 33.31 -34.56
C ALA A 189 -106.12 32.91 -33.15
N SER A 190 -106.64 31.83 -32.56
CA SER A 190 -106.11 31.29 -31.29
C SER A 190 -104.80 30.54 -31.51
N GLN A 191 -104.70 29.70 -32.54
CA GLN A 191 -103.48 28.96 -32.91
C GLN A 191 -102.33 29.91 -33.25
N LEU A 192 -102.59 30.96 -34.05
CA LEU A 192 -101.59 31.97 -34.38
C LEU A 192 -101.08 32.74 -33.15
N ARG A 193 -101.95 33.06 -32.18
CA ARG A 193 -101.56 33.69 -30.91
C ARG A 193 -100.68 32.77 -30.05
N HIS A 194 -101.01 31.49 -29.96
CA HIS A 194 -100.21 30.51 -29.22
C HIS A 194 -98.82 30.32 -29.86
N MET A 195 -98.76 30.18 -31.19
CA MET A 195 -97.49 30.08 -31.94
C MET A 195 -96.62 31.34 -31.76
N HIS A 196 -97.21 32.54 -31.80
CA HIS A 196 -96.50 33.79 -31.53
C HIS A 196 -95.97 33.85 -30.07
N THR A 197 -96.67 33.24 -29.12
CA THR A 197 -96.20 33.16 -27.72
C THR A 197 -94.98 32.24 -27.59
N MET A 198 -94.98 31.06 -28.25
CA MET A 198 -93.81 30.17 -28.22
C MET A 198 -92.59 30.81 -28.91
N LEU A 199 -92.77 31.39 -30.10
CA LEU A 199 -91.68 32.05 -30.83
C LEU A 199 -91.06 33.23 -30.05
N ALA A 200 -91.85 33.94 -29.24
CA ALA A 200 -91.35 34.97 -28.33
C ALA A 200 -90.51 34.38 -27.18
N GLN A 201 -90.92 33.22 -26.63
CA GLN A 201 -90.17 32.52 -25.58
C GLN A 201 -88.83 31.97 -26.11
N GLU A 202 -88.82 31.37 -27.30
CA GLU A 202 -87.60 30.90 -27.97
C GLU A 202 -86.64 32.07 -28.28
N HIS A 203 -87.16 33.19 -28.79
CA HIS A 203 -86.40 34.41 -29.04
C HIS A 203 -85.71 34.93 -27.77
N ASP A 204 -86.43 35.04 -26.66
CA ASP A 204 -85.88 35.54 -25.41
C ASP A 204 -84.86 34.56 -24.78
N GLN A 205 -85.07 33.25 -24.94
CA GLN A 205 -84.11 32.21 -24.54
C GLN A 205 -82.81 32.30 -25.36
N LEU A 206 -82.90 32.49 -26.68
CA LEU A 206 -81.73 32.69 -27.56
C LEU A 206 -80.98 33.98 -27.23
N ILE A 207 -81.69 35.06 -26.90
CA ILE A 207 -81.07 36.31 -26.41
C ILE A 207 -80.32 36.10 -25.09
N ALA A 208 -80.86 35.28 -24.17
CA ALA A 208 -80.18 34.95 -22.91
C ALA A 208 -78.91 34.12 -23.13
N GLN A 209 -78.96 33.11 -24.00
CA GLN A 209 -77.79 32.31 -24.39
C GLN A 209 -76.71 33.18 -25.05
N LEU A 210 -77.09 34.04 -26.02
CA LEU A 210 -76.16 34.93 -26.72
C LEU A 210 -75.51 35.97 -25.80
N LYS A 211 -76.20 36.44 -24.75
CA LYS A 211 -75.61 37.29 -23.70
C LYS A 211 -74.61 36.55 -22.83
N THR A 212 -74.83 35.26 -22.58
CA THR A 212 -73.91 34.41 -21.79
C THR A 212 -72.65 34.09 -22.59
N ALA A 213 -72.79 33.57 -23.81
CA ALA A 213 -71.67 33.25 -24.70
C ALA A 213 -70.73 34.45 -24.93
N ARG A 214 -71.27 35.67 -25.06
CA ARG A 214 -70.46 36.90 -25.18
C ARG A 214 -69.64 37.22 -23.92
N ARG A 215 -70.16 36.94 -22.72
CA ARG A 215 -69.43 37.16 -21.45
C ARG A 215 -68.29 36.17 -21.27
N ASP A 216 -68.53 34.90 -21.63
CA ASP A 216 -67.52 33.86 -21.46
C ASP A 216 -66.42 33.95 -22.53
N ALA A 217 -66.76 34.35 -23.77
CA ALA A 217 -65.77 34.75 -24.77
C ALA A 217 -64.89 35.93 -24.30
N GLN A 218 -65.49 36.95 -23.67
CA GLN A 218 -64.74 38.10 -23.13
C GLN A 218 -63.81 37.69 -21.95
N ARG A 219 -64.21 36.70 -21.15
CA ARG A 219 -63.35 36.11 -20.10
C ARG A 219 -62.16 35.33 -20.68
N ALA A 220 -62.39 34.56 -21.74
CA ALA A 220 -61.33 33.80 -22.41
C ALA A 220 -60.26 34.72 -23.02
N ASP A 221 -60.67 35.78 -23.72
CA ASP A 221 -59.74 36.79 -24.27
C ASP A 221 -58.95 37.52 -23.16
N ALA A 222 -59.57 37.80 -22.02
CA ALA A 222 -58.87 38.38 -20.86
C ALA A 222 -57.84 37.41 -20.24
N ALA A 223 -58.14 36.11 -20.16
CA ALA A 223 -57.22 35.10 -19.65
C ALA A 223 -55.98 34.97 -20.56
N LEU A 224 -56.18 34.79 -21.86
CA LEU A 224 -55.10 34.67 -22.85
C LEU A 224 -54.16 35.89 -22.85
N ARG A 225 -54.70 37.11 -22.66
CA ARG A 225 -53.88 38.32 -22.51
C ARG A 225 -52.95 38.28 -21.30
N SER A 226 -53.42 37.76 -20.16
CA SER A 226 -52.61 37.65 -18.94
C SER A 226 -51.50 36.60 -19.07
N GLU A 227 -51.79 35.50 -19.77
CA GLU A 227 -50.82 34.42 -20.07
C GLU A 227 -49.71 34.92 -21.02
N ILE A 228 -50.07 35.63 -22.08
CA ILE A 228 -49.12 36.28 -23.00
C ILE A 228 -48.20 37.27 -22.25
N GLU A 229 -48.71 38.00 -21.26
CA GLU A 229 -47.90 38.94 -20.47
C GLU A 229 -46.97 38.22 -19.47
N ALA A 230 -47.40 37.10 -18.89
CA ALA A 230 -46.55 36.25 -18.05
C ALA A 230 -45.37 35.65 -18.85
N LEU A 231 -45.66 35.08 -20.03
CA LEU A 231 -44.65 34.48 -20.92
C LEU A 231 -43.57 35.50 -21.35
N LYS A 232 -43.95 36.75 -21.66
CA LYS A 232 -42.98 37.80 -22.00
C LYS A 232 -41.98 38.08 -20.88
N ARG A 233 -42.45 38.16 -19.62
CA ARG A 233 -41.59 38.38 -18.45
C ARG A 233 -40.65 37.19 -18.18
N ALA A 234 -41.07 35.97 -18.53
CA ALA A 234 -40.21 34.79 -18.46
C ALA A 234 -39.08 34.84 -19.50
N VAL A 235 -39.38 35.25 -20.73
CA VAL A 235 -38.37 35.41 -21.81
C VAL A 235 -37.33 36.47 -21.46
N GLU A 236 -37.75 37.65 -20.99
CA GLU A 236 -36.83 38.73 -20.58
C GLU A 236 -35.88 38.30 -19.45
N LYS A 237 -36.35 37.45 -18.52
CA LYS A 237 -35.54 36.89 -17.42
C LYS A 237 -34.43 35.94 -17.92
N ASN A 238 -34.69 35.16 -18.97
CA ASN A 238 -33.72 34.17 -19.47
C ASN A 238 -32.59 34.78 -20.32
N ALA A 239 -32.81 35.91 -21.00
CA ALA A 239 -31.79 36.57 -21.82
C ALA A 239 -30.49 36.91 -21.04
N ALA A 240 -30.62 37.28 -19.76
CA ALA A 240 -29.48 37.54 -18.88
C ALA A 240 -28.68 36.27 -18.50
N GLY A 241 -29.29 35.09 -18.56
CA GLY A 241 -28.62 33.80 -18.41
C GLY A 241 -27.83 33.41 -19.67
N GLU A 242 -28.46 33.57 -20.83
CA GLU A 242 -27.85 33.26 -22.14
C GLU A 242 -26.55 34.05 -22.38
N GLN A 243 -26.52 35.34 -22.04
CA GLN A 243 -25.31 36.16 -22.20
C GLN A 243 -24.15 35.72 -21.28
N ARG A 244 -24.44 35.15 -20.10
CA ARG A 244 -23.42 34.55 -19.22
C ARG A 244 -22.90 33.22 -19.77
N ALA A 245 -23.78 32.41 -20.38
CA ALA A 245 -23.36 31.18 -21.06
C ALA A 245 -22.41 31.49 -22.23
N LYS A 246 -22.72 32.50 -23.04
CA LYS A 246 -21.85 32.98 -24.14
C LYS A 246 -20.47 33.46 -23.65
N GLN A 247 -20.41 34.17 -22.52
CA GLN A 247 -19.13 34.55 -21.89
C GLN A 247 -18.33 33.33 -21.41
N LYS A 248 -18.99 32.31 -20.83
CA LYS A 248 -18.32 31.07 -20.39
C LYS A 248 -17.74 30.28 -21.56
N ILE A 249 -18.42 30.24 -22.71
CA ILE A 249 -17.93 29.58 -23.93
C ILE A 249 -16.64 30.25 -24.43
N LEU A 250 -16.60 31.58 -24.50
CA LEU A 250 -15.41 32.33 -24.92
C LEU A 250 -14.20 32.08 -23.98
N ALA A 251 -14.43 32.02 -22.67
CA ALA A 251 -13.39 31.71 -21.69
C ALA A 251 -12.83 30.28 -21.85
N LEU A 252 -13.69 29.31 -22.17
CA LEU A 252 -13.28 27.93 -22.46
C LEU A 252 -12.48 27.83 -23.77
N GLN A 253 -12.84 28.59 -24.81
CA GLN A 253 -12.11 28.60 -26.08
C GLN A 253 -10.68 29.11 -25.94
N GLU A 254 -10.46 30.20 -25.19
CA GLU A 254 -9.10 30.71 -24.92
C GLU A 254 -8.30 29.74 -24.03
N SER A 255 -8.94 29.04 -23.09
CA SER A 255 -8.30 28.00 -22.28
C SER A 255 -7.85 26.79 -23.11
N VAL A 256 -8.66 26.32 -24.07
CA VAL A 256 -8.26 25.25 -25.02
C VAL A 256 -7.08 25.68 -25.88
N LYS A 257 -7.10 26.92 -26.37
CA LYS A 257 -5.99 27.50 -27.16
C LYS A 257 -4.68 27.59 -26.36
N GLN A 258 -4.74 27.92 -25.08
CA GLN A 258 -3.56 27.91 -24.19
C GLN A 258 -3.03 26.50 -23.94
N ALA A 259 -3.91 25.51 -23.74
CA ALA A 259 -3.52 24.11 -23.58
C ALA A 259 -2.83 23.54 -24.85
N LEU A 260 -3.32 23.91 -26.04
CA LEU A 260 -2.70 23.52 -27.32
C LEU A 260 -1.31 24.15 -27.51
N ALA A 261 -1.10 25.39 -27.08
CA ALA A 261 0.23 26.02 -27.12
C ALA A 261 1.22 25.27 -26.21
N ALA A 262 0.84 25.00 -24.95
CA ALA A 262 1.67 24.26 -24.00
C ALA A 262 2.00 22.83 -24.48
N ALA A 263 1.11 22.18 -25.22
CA ALA A 263 1.38 20.87 -25.83
C ALA A 263 2.45 20.94 -26.93
N VAL A 264 2.48 22.02 -27.72
CA VAL A 264 3.54 22.25 -28.74
C VAL A 264 4.87 22.59 -28.06
N ASP A 265 4.87 23.36 -26.98
CA ASP A 265 6.10 23.65 -26.23
C ASP A 265 6.69 22.36 -25.62
N ALA A 266 5.87 21.49 -25.04
CA ALA A 266 6.30 20.19 -24.52
C ALA A 266 6.85 19.23 -25.60
N ASP A 267 6.24 19.19 -26.79
CA ASP A 267 6.73 18.43 -27.95
C ASP A 267 8.11 18.93 -28.43
N ASN A 268 8.38 20.24 -28.33
CA ASN A 268 9.71 20.78 -28.59
C ASN A 268 10.73 20.40 -27.51
N GLU A 269 10.35 20.39 -26.22
CA GLU A 269 11.23 19.92 -25.13
C GLU A 269 11.62 18.45 -25.29
N VAL A 270 10.67 17.57 -25.65
CA VAL A 270 10.95 16.16 -25.96
C VAL A 270 12.00 16.04 -27.07
N LYS A 271 11.87 16.82 -28.14
CA LYS A 271 12.80 16.79 -29.29
C LYS A 271 14.21 17.29 -28.99
N GLU A 272 14.40 18.13 -27.96
CA GLU A 272 15.76 18.47 -27.48
C GLU A 272 16.32 17.37 -26.56
N LEU A 273 15.48 16.71 -25.75
CA LEU A 273 15.88 15.56 -24.93
C LEU A 273 16.30 14.36 -25.78
N GLU A 274 15.55 14.04 -26.84
CA GLU A 274 15.89 12.97 -27.80
C GLU A 274 17.26 13.19 -28.46
N ARG A 275 17.63 14.45 -28.77
CA ARG A 275 18.96 14.80 -29.32
C ARG A 275 20.07 14.69 -28.28
N ALA A 276 19.77 14.91 -27.00
CA ALA A 276 20.75 14.82 -25.91
C ALA A 276 21.03 13.37 -25.49
N LEU A 277 20.03 12.49 -25.59
CA LEU A 277 20.07 11.12 -25.04
C LEU A 277 21.30 10.30 -25.49
N PRO A 278 21.66 10.19 -26.80
CA PRO A 278 22.81 9.37 -27.22
C PRO A 278 24.15 9.87 -26.66
N GLY A 279 24.25 11.19 -26.42
CA GLY A 279 25.43 11.79 -25.79
C GLY A 279 25.59 11.45 -24.31
N LEU A 280 24.49 11.13 -23.62
CA LEU A 280 24.48 10.69 -22.22
C LEU A 280 24.73 9.19 -22.09
N GLU A 281 24.25 8.37 -23.03
CA GLU A 281 24.51 6.93 -23.04
C GLU A 281 25.99 6.60 -23.23
N VAL A 282 26.67 7.29 -24.16
CA VAL A 282 28.13 7.16 -24.33
C VAL A 282 28.90 7.57 -23.06
N GLN A 283 28.38 8.53 -22.29
CA GLN A 283 28.98 8.94 -21.00
C GLN A 283 28.74 7.90 -19.90
N ARG A 284 27.55 7.28 -19.84
CA ARG A 284 27.26 6.13 -18.96
C ARG A 284 28.24 4.99 -19.23
N ASP A 285 28.38 4.58 -20.49
CA ASP A 285 29.14 3.39 -20.85
C ASP A 285 30.66 3.53 -20.57
N GLU A 286 31.24 4.72 -20.79
CA GLU A 286 32.64 4.97 -20.41
C GLU A 286 32.79 5.09 -18.88
N ALA A 287 31.79 5.60 -18.15
CA ALA A 287 31.81 5.65 -16.68
C ALA A 287 31.69 4.26 -16.02
N GLU A 288 30.81 3.38 -16.53
CA GLU A 288 30.70 1.98 -16.08
C GLU A 288 32.02 1.21 -16.30
N LYS A 289 32.66 1.46 -17.45
CA LYS A 289 33.95 0.89 -17.85
C LYS A 289 35.12 1.40 -17.01
N GLU A 290 35.11 2.64 -16.54
CA GLU A 290 36.07 3.12 -15.53
C GLU A 290 35.77 2.52 -14.14
N HIS A 291 34.50 2.43 -13.74
CA HIS A 291 34.10 1.81 -12.47
C HIS A 291 34.52 0.33 -12.40
N ALA A 292 34.37 -0.43 -13.49
CA ALA A 292 34.83 -1.82 -13.57
C ALA A 292 36.35 -1.95 -13.31
N LYS A 293 37.18 -1.12 -13.97
CA LYS A 293 38.65 -1.08 -13.76
C LYS A 293 38.99 -0.73 -12.30
N ALA A 294 38.25 0.21 -11.70
CA ALA A 294 38.44 0.61 -10.31
C ALA A 294 38.10 -0.52 -9.34
N SER A 295 37.01 -1.27 -9.58
CA SER A 295 36.64 -2.45 -8.78
C SER A 295 37.72 -3.53 -8.85
N GLU A 296 38.20 -3.87 -10.05
CA GLU A 296 39.28 -4.85 -10.21
C GLU A 296 40.58 -4.44 -9.51
N ALA A 297 40.86 -3.14 -9.41
CA ALA A 297 42.02 -2.62 -8.66
C ALA A 297 41.81 -2.72 -7.14
N ALA A 298 40.61 -2.41 -6.66
CA ALA A 298 40.23 -2.52 -5.26
C ALA A 298 40.27 -3.99 -4.77
N ASP A 299 39.72 -4.93 -5.54
CA ASP A 299 39.74 -6.36 -5.21
C ASP A 299 41.16 -6.92 -5.12
N ARG A 300 42.06 -6.54 -6.05
CA ARG A 300 43.48 -6.90 -5.98
C ARG A 300 44.11 -6.39 -4.68
N SER A 301 43.95 -5.10 -4.36
CA SER A 301 44.46 -4.51 -3.12
C SER A 301 43.87 -5.19 -1.86
N ALA A 302 42.59 -5.58 -1.88
CA ALA A 302 41.96 -6.33 -0.80
C ALA A 302 42.55 -7.74 -0.63
N THR A 303 42.94 -8.42 -1.71
CA THR A 303 43.64 -9.71 -1.62
C THR A 303 45.08 -9.57 -1.10
N GLU A 304 45.82 -8.55 -1.53
CA GLU A 304 47.19 -8.29 -1.09
C GLU A 304 47.25 -7.91 0.39
N THR A 305 46.41 -6.97 0.84
CA THR A 305 46.31 -6.57 2.25
C THR A 305 45.88 -7.72 3.16
N LYS A 306 44.94 -8.57 2.72
CA LYS A 306 44.55 -9.79 3.44
C LYS A 306 45.69 -10.81 3.54
N ALA A 307 46.51 -10.96 2.49
CA ALA A 307 47.68 -11.82 2.52
C ALA A 307 48.77 -11.30 3.48
N ALA A 308 49.02 -9.99 3.49
CA ALA A 308 49.95 -9.34 4.42
C ALA A 308 49.51 -9.52 5.89
N LEU A 309 48.22 -9.27 6.19
CA LEU A 309 47.66 -9.46 7.54
C LEU A 309 47.79 -10.91 8.03
N GLU A 310 47.60 -11.91 7.16
CA GLU A 310 47.80 -13.32 7.52
C GLU A 310 49.29 -13.71 7.68
N GLN A 311 50.21 -12.98 7.05
CA GLN A 311 51.65 -13.14 7.30
C GLN A 311 52.05 -12.54 8.66
N ASP A 312 51.59 -11.33 8.98
CA ASP A 312 51.91 -10.68 10.25
C ASP A 312 51.22 -11.36 11.44
N ARG A 313 50.00 -11.89 11.27
CA ARG A 313 49.32 -12.73 12.29
C ARG A 313 50.13 -13.99 12.66
N LYS A 314 50.91 -14.54 11.72
CA LYS A 314 51.83 -15.66 12.00
C LYS A 314 53.05 -15.20 12.80
N ARG A 315 53.68 -14.09 12.38
CA ARG A 315 54.80 -13.48 13.10
C ARG A 315 54.44 -13.10 14.54
N THR A 316 53.25 -12.54 14.78
CA THR A 316 52.82 -12.21 16.15
C THR A 316 52.60 -13.46 16.98
N GLY A 317 52.00 -14.52 16.43
CA GLY A 317 51.83 -15.80 17.13
C GLY A 317 53.16 -16.51 17.44
N GLU A 318 54.15 -16.40 16.55
CA GLU A 318 55.53 -16.88 16.80
C GLU A 318 56.18 -16.12 17.97
N VAL A 319 56.09 -14.78 17.98
CA VAL A 319 56.63 -13.94 19.05
C VAL A 319 55.89 -14.12 20.38
N GLU A 320 54.57 -14.33 20.38
CA GLU A 320 53.79 -14.65 21.58
C GLU A 320 54.19 -16.01 22.17
N ALA A 321 54.47 -17.02 21.33
CA ALA A 321 54.97 -18.31 21.77
C ALA A 321 56.37 -18.20 22.41
N GLU A 322 57.28 -17.40 21.82
CA GLU A 322 58.58 -17.11 22.43
C GLU A 322 58.44 -16.34 23.75
N LEU A 323 57.60 -15.31 23.82
CA LEU A 323 57.34 -14.53 25.03
C LEU A 323 56.82 -15.43 26.17
N THR A 324 55.91 -16.35 25.86
CA THR A 324 55.37 -17.32 26.81
C THR A 324 56.47 -18.27 27.32
N ALA A 325 57.32 -18.76 26.43
CA ALA A 325 58.45 -19.63 26.78
C ALA A 325 59.52 -18.90 27.63
N LEU A 326 59.79 -17.62 27.34
CA LEU A 326 60.68 -16.79 28.17
C LEU A 326 60.07 -16.52 29.55
N THR A 327 58.77 -16.23 29.63
CA THR A 327 58.07 -15.96 30.89
C THR A 327 58.15 -17.16 31.84
N ALA A 328 57.78 -18.35 31.37
CA ALA A 328 57.90 -19.59 32.16
C ALA A 328 59.36 -19.90 32.56
N LYS A 329 60.35 -19.47 31.76
CA LYS A 329 61.78 -19.60 32.08
C LYS A 329 62.22 -18.59 33.15
N VAL A 330 61.67 -17.38 33.17
CA VAL A 330 61.89 -16.39 34.24
C VAL A 330 61.30 -16.89 35.55
N GLU A 331 60.04 -17.34 35.57
CA GLU A 331 59.38 -17.92 36.76
C GLU A 331 60.17 -19.10 37.35
N LYS A 332 60.69 -19.98 36.49
CA LYS A 332 61.53 -21.12 36.90
C LYS A 332 62.89 -20.68 37.48
N MET A 333 63.38 -19.50 37.12
CA MET A 333 64.63 -18.94 37.65
C MET A 333 64.41 -18.10 38.92
N THR A 334 63.30 -17.38 39.05
CA THR A 334 62.92 -16.71 40.31
C THR A 334 62.64 -17.73 41.39
N ALA A 335 61.84 -18.78 41.13
CA ALA A 335 61.60 -19.86 42.08
C ALA A 335 62.90 -20.54 42.57
N LYS A 336 63.92 -20.67 41.70
CA LYS A 336 65.26 -21.15 42.09
C LYS A 336 66.03 -20.15 42.96
N ARG A 337 66.02 -18.86 42.61
CA ARG A 337 66.62 -17.79 43.41
C ARG A 337 66.01 -17.78 44.82
N ASP A 338 64.69 -17.84 44.89
CA ASP A 338 63.93 -17.71 46.13
C ASP A 338 64.17 -18.92 47.03
N LYS A 339 64.23 -20.14 46.45
CA LYS A 339 64.66 -21.33 47.19
C LYS A 339 66.07 -21.19 47.77
N LEU A 340 67.05 -20.78 46.96
CA LEU A 340 68.43 -20.60 47.41
C LEU A 340 68.56 -19.54 48.51
N ALA A 341 67.79 -18.45 48.41
CA ALA A 341 67.78 -17.37 49.38
C ALA A 341 67.08 -17.71 50.71
N THR A 342 66.08 -18.61 50.68
CA THR A 342 65.20 -18.87 51.84
C THR A 342 65.57 -20.16 52.60
N GLU A 343 66.07 -21.18 51.89
CA GLU A 343 66.47 -22.46 52.49
C GLU A 343 68.02 -22.55 52.61
N ASN A 344 68.72 -22.58 51.48
CA ASN A 344 70.13 -22.96 51.43
C ASN A 344 71.09 -21.96 52.11
N ILE A 345 70.89 -20.64 51.94
CA ILE A 345 71.78 -19.64 52.55
C ILE A 345 71.65 -19.63 54.09
N PRO A 346 70.44 -19.53 54.69
CA PRO A 346 70.29 -19.60 56.14
C PRO A 346 70.77 -20.92 56.77
N GLU A 347 70.67 -22.05 56.06
CA GLU A 347 71.19 -23.34 56.51
C GLU A 347 72.73 -23.31 56.62
N LEU A 348 73.42 -22.87 55.57
CA LEU A 348 74.88 -22.69 55.55
C LEU A 348 75.37 -21.63 56.57
N GLU A 349 74.60 -20.57 56.80
CA GLU A 349 74.90 -19.57 57.84
C GLU A 349 74.80 -20.17 59.26
N ARG A 350 73.85 -21.09 59.51
CA ARG A 350 73.78 -21.82 60.79
C ARG A 350 74.93 -22.81 60.95
N GLU A 351 75.31 -23.54 59.90
CA GLU A 351 76.49 -24.44 59.95
C GLU A 351 77.77 -23.65 60.25
N LEU A 352 77.99 -22.54 59.54
CA LEU A 352 79.12 -21.63 59.80
C LEU A 352 79.08 -21.03 61.21
N SER A 353 77.90 -20.76 61.76
CA SER A 353 77.76 -20.29 63.14
C SER A 353 78.11 -21.38 64.15
N CYS A 354 77.73 -22.64 63.91
CA CYS A 354 78.06 -23.76 64.78
C CYS A 354 79.57 -24.04 64.77
N ILE A 355 80.20 -24.08 63.58
CA ILE A 355 81.64 -24.28 63.42
C ILE A 355 82.43 -23.14 64.09
N ARG A 356 81.94 -21.89 64.01
CA ARG A 356 82.56 -20.76 64.74
C ARG A 356 82.49 -20.92 66.26
N ALA A 357 81.36 -21.37 66.80
CA ALA A 357 81.20 -21.61 68.23
C ALA A 357 82.06 -22.81 68.72
N GLU A 358 82.20 -23.85 67.89
CA GLU A 358 83.10 -24.98 68.15
C GLU A 358 84.57 -24.53 68.17
N ILE A 359 84.99 -23.68 67.23
CA ILE A 359 86.32 -23.04 67.26
C ILE A 359 86.49 -22.19 68.53
N GLU A 360 85.49 -21.41 68.92
CA GLU A 360 85.55 -20.55 70.10
C GLU A 360 85.70 -21.34 71.41
N GLU A 361 84.99 -22.47 71.59
CA GLU A 361 85.23 -23.34 72.76
C GLU A 361 86.54 -24.13 72.64
N ILE A 362 87.01 -24.51 71.45
CA ILE A 362 88.36 -25.10 71.28
C ILE A 362 89.46 -24.08 71.63
N GLU A 363 89.24 -22.79 71.37
CA GLU A 363 90.16 -21.72 71.77
C GLU A 363 90.10 -21.45 73.28
N LYS A 364 88.90 -21.39 73.88
CA LYS A 364 88.75 -21.31 75.35
C LYS A 364 89.25 -22.55 76.08
N GLU A 365 89.11 -23.74 75.52
CA GLU A 365 89.66 -24.98 76.10
C GLU A 365 91.19 -24.90 76.14
N LYS A 366 91.82 -24.47 75.03
CA LYS A 366 93.26 -24.19 74.98
C LYS A 366 93.67 -23.04 75.92
N GLU A 367 92.78 -22.09 76.19
CA GLU A 367 93.04 -21.01 77.15
C GLU A 367 92.94 -21.51 78.60
N ARG A 368 91.93 -22.32 78.93
CA ARG A 368 91.81 -23.08 80.18
C ARG A 368 93.01 -24.01 80.40
N GLU A 369 93.50 -24.69 79.36
CA GLU A 369 94.73 -25.50 79.40
C GLU A 369 96.00 -24.66 79.62
N ARG A 370 96.04 -23.40 79.17
CA ARG A 370 97.16 -22.47 79.46
C ARG A 370 97.10 -21.95 80.89
N GLU A 371 95.92 -21.57 81.36
CA GLU A 371 95.71 -21.09 82.74
C GLU A 371 95.96 -22.20 83.78
N PHE A 372 95.63 -23.46 83.46
CA PHE A 372 95.91 -24.62 84.31
C PHE A 372 97.40 -25.04 84.32
N ASN A 373 98.19 -24.64 83.32
CA ASN A 373 99.62 -24.96 83.20
C ASN A 373 100.54 -23.74 83.38
N HIS A 374 100.18 -22.79 84.25
CA HIS A 374 101.03 -21.63 84.59
C HIS A 374 101.33 -21.45 86.09
N GLU A 375 101.55 -22.57 86.79
CA GLU A 375 102.38 -22.61 87.99
C GLU A 375 103.55 -23.59 87.72
N ILE A 376 104.76 -23.27 88.22
CA ILE A 376 106.07 -23.90 87.93
C ILE A 376 106.74 -23.45 86.60
N ASP A 377 107.48 -22.35 86.73
CA ASP A 377 108.93 -22.20 86.45
C ASP A 377 109.55 -22.38 85.02
N TYR A 378 110.53 -21.49 84.78
CA TYR A 378 111.51 -21.28 83.70
C TYR A 378 112.24 -22.52 83.07
N PRO A 379 113.19 -22.40 82.08
CA PRO A 379 113.68 -21.23 81.30
C PRO A 379 113.87 -21.48 79.77
N HIS A 380 114.51 -20.52 79.08
CA HIS A 380 115.12 -20.57 77.72
C HIS A 380 114.15 -20.57 76.51
N HIS A 381 114.28 -19.71 75.48
CA HIS A 381 115.42 -19.38 74.61
C HIS A 381 115.99 -20.56 73.80
N TYR A 382 115.58 -20.70 72.53
CA TYR A 382 116.50 -20.68 71.39
C TYR A 382 115.75 -20.40 70.07
N ALA A 383 116.43 -19.73 69.14
CA ALA A 383 116.04 -19.55 67.74
C ALA A 383 117.29 -19.91 66.89
N PRO A 384 117.39 -19.64 65.57
CA PRO A 384 116.39 -19.53 64.50
C PRO A 384 116.75 -20.55 63.36
N GLN A 385 116.25 -20.35 62.13
CA GLN A 385 116.84 -20.91 60.86
C GLN A 385 116.75 -22.46 60.72
N GLN A 386 116.99 -23.13 59.57
CA GLN A 386 117.09 -22.77 58.13
C GLN A 386 116.86 -24.03 57.26
N LEU A 387 116.78 -23.85 55.92
CA LEU A 387 116.88 -24.92 54.89
C LEU A 387 115.70 -25.94 54.91
N VAL A 388 115.40 -26.74 53.87
CA VAL A 388 116.18 -27.21 52.71
C VAL A 388 115.45 -26.92 51.37
N THR A 389 116.07 -26.03 50.58
CA THR A 389 116.48 -26.22 49.16
C THR A 389 115.45 -26.46 48.03
N ARG A 390 115.46 -25.49 47.08
CA ARG A 390 115.41 -25.57 45.60
C ARG A 390 115.23 -26.94 44.91
N ILE A 391 114.57 -26.95 43.74
CA ILE A 391 115.25 -27.08 42.41
C ILE A 391 114.28 -26.87 41.23
N ASN A 392 114.68 -25.98 40.29
CA ASN A 392 114.41 -25.92 38.83
C ASN A 392 112.97 -26.01 38.24
N ALA A 393 112.66 -25.45 37.06
CA ALA A 393 113.31 -24.43 36.20
C ALA A 393 112.35 -23.98 35.05
N ALA A 394 112.85 -23.04 34.22
CA ALA A 394 112.39 -22.67 32.87
C ALA A 394 111.13 -21.76 32.71
N ALA A 395 111.35 -20.66 31.99
CA ALA A 395 110.36 -19.83 31.27
C ALA A 395 110.45 -20.19 29.75
N PRO A 396 109.91 -19.46 28.73
CA PRO A 396 109.24 -18.14 28.67
C PRO A 396 108.01 -18.14 27.68
N PRO A 397 107.74 -17.14 26.78
CA PRO A 397 107.42 -15.71 26.96
C PRO A 397 106.08 -15.22 26.32
N PHE A 398 105.56 -14.11 26.87
CA PHE A 398 105.27 -12.80 26.21
C PHE A 398 105.15 -12.68 24.65
N VAL A 399 104.03 -12.15 24.12
CA VAL A 399 103.94 -11.31 22.87
C VAL A 399 102.71 -10.37 22.88
N PRO A 400 102.86 -9.05 22.55
CA PRO A 400 101.74 -8.17 22.15
C PRO A 400 101.99 -7.31 20.87
N ARG A 401 100.97 -7.07 20.00
CA ARG A 401 100.80 -5.96 19.01
C ARG A 401 99.54 -6.19 18.11
N SER A 402 98.66 -5.22 17.82
CA SER A 402 98.62 -4.24 16.68
C SER A 402 98.85 -4.82 15.27
N GLY A 403 98.09 -4.50 14.21
CA GLY A 403 96.90 -3.64 14.04
C GLY A 403 96.76 -3.10 12.59
N VAL A 404 95.66 -2.37 12.27
CA VAL A 404 95.40 -1.61 10.99
C VAL A 404 95.20 -2.48 9.72
N GLY A 405 94.28 -2.22 8.78
CA GLY A 405 93.22 -1.19 8.61
C GLY A 405 93.13 -0.68 7.16
N HIS A 406 91.99 -0.10 6.71
CA HIS A 406 91.86 0.76 5.50
C HIS A 406 90.59 1.65 5.54
N SER A 407 90.53 2.69 4.70
CA SER A 407 89.53 3.80 4.68
C SER A 407 88.32 3.53 3.75
N ARG A 408 87.19 4.28 3.71
CA ARG A 408 86.84 5.73 3.93
C ARG A 408 85.50 5.81 4.72
N GLY A 409 85.04 6.88 5.40
CA GLY A 409 85.39 8.32 5.46
C GLY A 409 84.46 9.17 4.57
N ALA A 410 83.69 10.18 5.01
CA ALA A 410 83.45 10.82 6.33
C ALA A 410 81.96 11.37 6.36
N ALA A 411 81.42 12.34 7.13
CA ALA A 411 81.91 13.39 8.06
C ALA A 411 80.76 14.00 8.96
N SER A 412 81.09 15.05 9.75
CA SER A 412 80.21 16.07 10.40
C SER A 412 79.32 15.74 11.64
N VAL A 413 79.12 16.79 12.45
CA VAL A 413 78.60 16.96 13.86
C VAL A 413 77.95 18.39 13.89
N PRO A 414 77.04 18.86 14.81
CA PRO A 414 76.45 18.35 16.08
C PRO A 414 74.93 18.02 15.92
N ALA A 415 73.90 18.28 16.77
CA ALA A 415 73.65 18.99 18.06
C ALA A 415 72.39 18.39 18.77
N VAL A 416 72.12 18.42 20.10
CA VAL A 416 71.97 19.44 21.19
C VAL A 416 70.51 19.92 21.43
N GLN A 417 70.16 20.15 22.72
CA GLN A 417 68.87 20.56 23.33
C GLN A 417 67.77 19.47 23.42
N VAL A 418 67.16 19.10 24.56
CA VAL A 418 66.93 19.66 25.94
C VAL A 418 65.63 20.46 26.13
N GLY A 419 64.51 19.71 26.28
CA GLY A 419 63.31 20.04 27.08
C GLY A 419 62.41 21.23 26.64
N PRO A 420 61.37 21.58 27.42
CA PRO A 420 60.83 20.89 28.61
C PRO A 420 59.29 20.65 28.57
N THR A 421 58.73 20.14 29.67
CA THR A 421 57.30 19.86 29.94
C THR A 421 56.36 21.07 29.96
N VAL A 422 55.12 20.89 29.47
CA VAL A 422 53.93 21.66 29.92
C VAL A 422 52.68 20.75 30.08
N LYS A 423 52.02 20.89 31.24
CA LYS A 423 50.58 20.68 31.57
C LYS A 423 50.13 22.00 32.23
N PRO A 424 48.83 22.34 32.45
CA PRO A 424 47.61 21.52 32.46
C PRO A 424 46.71 21.89 31.23
N HIS A 425 45.38 22.07 31.20
CA HIS A 425 44.29 22.12 32.20
C HIS A 425 42.93 21.72 31.57
N ALA A 426 41.81 22.03 32.25
CA ALA A 426 40.45 21.68 31.81
C ALA A 426 39.40 22.69 32.32
N HIS A 427 38.33 22.89 31.55
CA HIS A 427 37.08 23.58 31.91
C HIS A 427 35.92 22.80 31.24
N THR A 428 34.78 22.42 31.83
CA THR A 428 33.85 22.94 32.88
C THR A 428 32.69 23.81 32.36
N ALA A 429 31.56 23.13 32.10
CA ALA A 429 30.17 23.50 32.42
C ALA A 429 29.44 24.71 31.79
N SER A 430 28.36 24.43 31.06
CA SER A 430 26.96 24.91 31.25
C SER A 430 26.08 24.21 30.19
N GLU A 431 25.03 23.45 30.54
CA GLU A 431 23.68 23.88 30.96
C GLU A 431 22.91 24.72 29.93
N GLY A 432 21.90 24.08 29.31
CA GLY A 432 20.92 24.70 28.40
C GLY A 432 19.69 23.81 28.28
N PHE A 433 18.54 24.28 28.78
CA PHE A 433 17.29 23.52 28.86
C PHE A 433 16.60 23.33 27.49
N LEU A 434 16.01 22.15 27.27
CA LEU A 434 14.63 22.04 26.79
C LEU A 434 14.03 20.68 27.22
N ARG A 435 12.74 20.66 27.55
CA ARG A 435 12.05 19.54 28.24
C ARG A 435 10.79 19.15 27.45
N GLY A 436 10.66 17.87 27.10
CA GLY A 436 9.58 17.38 26.22
C GLY A 436 8.70 16.24 26.74
N TYR A 437 9.11 15.49 27.78
CA TYR A 437 8.32 14.38 28.34
C TYR A 437 8.35 14.38 29.89
N PRO A 438 7.29 13.87 30.57
CA PRO A 438 7.22 13.78 32.03
C PRO A 438 7.97 12.55 32.59
N PRO A 439 8.56 12.64 33.79
CA PRO A 439 9.23 11.51 34.44
C PRO A 439 8.26 10.54 35.13
N LEU A 440 8.68 9.29 35.26
CA LEU A 440 7.92 8.18 35.86
C LEU A 440 7.65 8.35 37.37
N GLY A 441 6.51 7.81 37.82
CA GLY A 441 6.24 7.51 39.22
C GLY A 441 6.97 6.24 39.71
N PRO A 442 6.88 5.89 41.00
CA PRO A 442 7.60 4.76 41.58
C PRO A 442 7.15 3.41 41.02
N GLY A 443 8.08 2.46 40.96
CA GLY A 443 7.88 1.15 40.32
C GLY A 443 6.76 0.33 40.96
N ILE A 444 5.98 -0.32 40.09
CA ILE A 444 5.01 -1.36 40.44
C ILE A 444 5.67 -2.71 40.16
N ASP A 445 5.78 -3.58 41.17
CA ASP A 445 6.26 -4.95 40.98
C ASP A 445 5.28 -5.75 40.10
N ILE A 446 5.69 -6.08 38.87
CA ILE A 446 4.99 -7.04 38.02
C ILE A 446 5.59 -8.43 38.30
N PRO A 447 4.81 -9.43 38.74
CA PRO A 447 5.34 -10.69 39.22
C PRO A 447 6.00 -11.50 38.09
N SER A 448 7.24 -11.93 38.31
CA SER A 448 7.95 -12.80 37.37
C SER A 448 7.34 -14.20 37.34
N GLN A 449 6.49 -14.46 36.34
CA GLN A 449 6.20 -15.83 35.90
C GLN A 449 7.00 -16.14 34.64
N ARG A 450 7.73 -17.26 34.71
CA ARG A 450 8.75 -17.67 33.74
C ARG A 450 8.34 -18.97 33.08
N PRO A 451 7.85 -18.97 31.83
CA PRO A 451 7.85 -20.16 30.99
C PRO A 451 9.31 -20.54 30.70
N SER A 452 9.75 -21.71 31.16
CA SER A 452 11.09 -22.21 30.89
C SER A 452 11.16 -22.89 29.52
N GLY A 453 11.62 -22.17 28.49
CA GLY A 453 11.90 -22.70 27.16
C GLY A 453 13.05 -21.90 26.53
N ALA A 454 14.08 -22.59 26.05
CA ALA A 454 15.21 -21.94 25.39
C ALA A 454 14.87 -21.56 23.94
N GLN A 455 15.31 -20.39 23.49
CA GLN A 455 15.29 -20.06 22.06
C GLN A 455 16.30 -20.92 21.28
N PRO A 456 15.90 -21.49 20.14
CA PRO A 456 16.76 -21.58 18.97
C PRO A 456 16.59 -20.32 18.10
N SER A 457 17.68 -19.77 17.58
CA SER A 457 17.64 -18.74 16.54
C SER A 457 16.98 -19.31 15.26
N PRO A 458 16.26 -18.51 14.45
CA PRO A 458 15.62 -18.98 13.22
C PRO A 458 16.68 -19.34 12.16
N THR A 459 17.08 -20.61 12.17
CA THR A 459 17.82 -21.22 11.06
C THR A 459 16.86 -21.39 9.88
N ILE A 460 17.33 -21.09 8.66
CA ILE A 460 16.55 -21.21 7.43
C ILE A 460 15.95 -22.62 7.34
N THR A 461 14.62 -22.70 7.51
CA THR A 461 13.85 -23.95 7.45
C THR A 461 12.50 -23.65 6.78
N GLU A 462 12.01 -24.59 5.98
CA GLU A 462 10.88 -24.42 5.07
C GLU A 462 9.54 -24.16 5.78
N ASN A 463 8.74 -23.20 5.29
CA ASN A 463 7.32 -23.07 5.64
C ASN A 463 6.53 -24.26 5.08
N ARG A 464 6.48 -25.36 5.84
CA ARG A 464 5.75 -26.57 5.46
C ARG A 464 4.25 -26.44 5.70
N ALA A 465 3.52 -26.08 4.65
CA ALA A 465 2.11 -26.44 4.53
C ALA A 465 1.96 -27.98 4.59
N ILE A 466 1.03 -28.49 5.39
CA ILE A 466 0.75 -29.93 5.51
C ILE A 466 -0.33 -30.32 4.50
N GLY A 467 0.08 -30.51 3.25
CA GLY A 467 -0.78 -30.92 2.13
C GLY A 467 -0.08 -30.75 0.78
N PRO A 468 -0.41 -31.55 -0.24
CA PRO A 468 0.29 -31.51 -1.52
C PRO A 468 0.02 -30.21 -2.29
N THR A 469 1.09 -29.58 -2.79
CA THR A 469 1.02 -28.48 -3.74
C THR A 469 0.41 -28.95 -5.06
N GLY A 470 -0.72 -28.36 -5.46
CA GLY A 470 -1.47 -28.81 -6.64
C GLY A 470 -2.83 -28.13 -6.80
N THR A 471 -2.86 -26.82 -7.03
CA THR A 471 -4.08 -26.04 -7.33
C THR A 471 -4.59 -26.29 -8.76
N THR A 472 -5.09 -27.50 -9.04
CA THR A 472 -5.66 -27.85 -10.34
C THR A 472 -7.16 -27.55 -10.41
N TYR A 473 -7.49 -26.29 -10.72
CA TYR A 473 -8.83 -25.90 -11.17
C TYR A 473 -9.12 -26.42 -12.60
N PRO A 474 -10.38 -26.66 -12.98
CA PRO A 474 -10.77 -26.64 -14.38
C PRO A 474 -10.55 -25.23 -14.93
N SER A 475 -9.66 -25.08 -15.91
CA SER A 475 -9.39 -23.82 -16.63
C SER A 475 -9.15 -22.57 -15.75
N ALA A 476 -8.23 -22.65 -14.80
CA ALA A 476 -7.46 -21.46 -14.45
C ALA A 476 -6.50 -21.11 -15.62
N PRO A 477 -6.20 -19.83 -15.89
CA PRO A 477 -5.06 -19.46 -16.73
C PRO A 477 -3.76 -19.98 -16.09
N PRO A 478 -2.67 -20.17 -16.87
CA PRO A 478 -1.38 -20.54 -16.30
C PRO A 478 -0.92 -19.48 -15.29
N ASP A 479 -0.40 -19.94 -14.15
CA ASP A 479 0.31 -19.11 -13.18
C ASP A 479 1.45 -18.38 -13.90
N ASP A 480 1.30 -17.07 -14.09
CA ASP A 480 2.24 -16.24 -14.86
C ASP A 480 3.48 -15.85 -14.04
N GLY A 481 3.67 -16.45 -12.85
CA GLY A 481 4.89 -16.39 -12.06
C GLY A 481 5.17 -15.03 -11.42
N LYS A 482 4.22 -14.09 -11.51
CA LYS A 482 4.33 -12.75 -10.93
C LYS A 482 3.78 -12.78 -9.49
N PRO A 483 4.58 -12.42 -8.46
CA PRO A 483 4.09 -12.38 -7.10
C PRO A 483 3.01 -11.31 -6.96
N HIS A 484 1.80 -11.73 -6.62
CA HIS A 484 0.68 -10.82 -6.36
C HIS A 484 0.79 -10.25 -4.93
N LEU A 485 0.54 -8.94 -4.78
CA LEU A 485 0.68 -8.18 -3.52
C LEU A 485 -0.13 -8.76 -2.35
N ASP A 486 -1.35 -9.25 -2.61
CA ASP A 486 -2.06 -10.09 -1.65
C ASP A 486 -1.73 -11.57 -1.88
N PRO A 487 -1.22 -12.28 -0.86
CA PRO A 487 -0.94 -13.70 -0.96
C PRO A 487 -2.23 -14.54 -0.97
N PRO A 488 -2.18 -15.81 -1.37
CA PRO A 488 -3.34 -16.70 -1.39
C PRO A 488 -4.04 -16.77 -0.03
N PRO A 489 -5.39 -16.97 0.02
CA PRO A 489 -6.15 -16.83 1.26
C PRO A 489 -5.62 -17.65 2.45
N ALA A 490 -5.11 -18.86 2.21
CA ALA A 490 -4.54 -19.70 3.27
C ALA A 490 -3.32 -19.05 3.97
N GLN A 491 -2.43 -18.42 3.20
CA GLN A 491 -1.32 -17.64 3.76
C GLN A 491 -1.83 -16.36 4.42
N LYS A 492 -2.76 -15.64 3.79
CA LYS A 492 -3.30 -14.38 4.33
C LYS A 492 -3.97 -14.56 5.70
N TRP A 493 -4.65 -15.68 5.94
CA TRP A 493 -5.21 -16.02 7.27
C TRP A 493 -4.16 -16.56 8.26
N ALA A 494 -3.07 -17.17 7.79
CA ALA A 494 -1.94 -17.54 8.65
C ALA A 494 -1.12 -16.32 9.10
N GLU A 495 -0.98 -15.30 8.24
CA GLU A 495 -0.40 -13.98 8.58
C GLU A 495 -1.25 -13.25 9.63
N GLU A 496 -2.56 -13.49 9.69
CA GLU A 496 -3.45 -13.03 10.76
C GLU A 496 -3.34 -13.84 12.07
N GLY A 497 -2.45 -14.83 12.11
CA GLY A 497 -2.18 -15.68 13.28
C GLY A 497 -3.14 -16.85 13.48
N PHE A 498 -4.03 -17.16 12.54
CA PHE A 498 -4.91 -18.32 12.65
C PHE A 498 -4.16 -19.62 12.29
N CYS A 499 -4.55 -20.73 12.91
CA CYS A 499 -4.26 -22.06 12.38
C CYS A 499 -5.21 -22.32 11.20
N VAL A 500 -4.67 -22.54 10.00
CA VAL A 500 -5.45 -22.62 8.75
C VAL A 500 -5.26 -23.96 8.05
N LEU A 501 -6.36 -24.67 7.81
CA LEU A 501 -6.41 -25.80 6.88
C LEU A 501 -7.11 -25.36 5.58
N SER A 502 -6.41 -25.44 4.45
CA SER A 502 -7.00 -25.18 3.14
C SER A 502 -7.55 -26.47 2.53
N VAL A 503 -8.75 -26.42 1.97
CA VAL A 503 -9.40 -27.54 1.27
C VAL A 503 -9.61 -27.16 -0.19
N PRO A 504 -9.10 -27.92 -1.17
CA PRO A 504 -9.28 -27.59 -2.58
C PRO A 504 -10.76 -27.56 -2.99
N ALA A 505 -11.14 -26.52 -3.73
CA ALA A 505 -12.47 -26.41 -4.32
C ALA A 505 -12.73 -27.54 -5.33
N SER A 506 -13.53 -28.53 -4.95
CA SER A 506 -13.93 -29.59 -5.87
C SER A 506 -15.25 -30.24 -5.50
N ASN A 507 -16.17 -30.29 -6.46
CA ASN A 507 -17.47 -30.97 -6.36
C ASN A 507 -17.34 -32.52 -6.24
N LYS A 508 -16.11 -33.04 -6.17
CA LYS A 508 -15.77 -34.44 -5.90
C LYS A 508 -15.47 -34.73 -4.42
N VAL A 509 -15.42 -33.70 -3.56
CA VAL A 509 -15.23 -33.87 -2.11
C VAL A 509 -16.54 -34.34 -1.48
N ASP A 510 -16.54 -35.52 -0.87
CA ASP A 510 -17.62 -35.94 0.02
C ASP A 510 -17.51 -35.18 1.35
N TRP A 511 -18.23 -34.05 1.44
CA TRP A 511 -18.24 -33.19 2.63
C TRP A 511 -18.74 -33.90 3.89
N LYS A 512 -19.51 -34.98 3.77
CA LYS A 512 -19.97 -35.80 4.89
C LYS A 512 -18.84 -36.58 5.55
N LEU A 513 -17.87 -37.03 4.76
CA LEU A 513 -16.65 -37.68 5.24
C LEU A 513 -15.55 -36.64 5.55
N ALA A 514 -15.45 -35.57 4.76
CA ALA A 514 -14.39 -34.58 4.89
C ALA A 514 -14.53 -33.71 6.16
N MET A 515 -15.73 -33.23 6.51
CA MET A 515 -15.89 -32.34 7.68
C MET A 515 -15.41 -32.94 9.01
N PRO A 516 -15.77 -34.19 9.37
CA PRO A 516 -15.20 -34.85 10.55
C PRO A 516 -13.67 -34.97 10.52
N ILE A 517 -13.08 -35.24 9.35
CA ILE A 517 -11.62 -35.34 9.19
C ILE A 517 -10.94 -33.97 9.33
N ILE A 518 -11.54 -32.92 8.76
CA ILE A 518 -11.07 -31.52 8.86
C ILE A 518 -11.04 -31.06 10.31
N VAL A 519 -12.14 -31.27 11.06
CA VAL A 519 -12.23 -30.93 12.49
C VAL A 519 -11.19 -31.72 13.28
N ALA A 520 -11.13 -33.05 13.12
CA ALA A 520 -10.17 -33.88 13.84
C ALA A 520 -8.70 -33.56 13.51
N ALA A 521 -8.40 -33.06 12.30
CA ALA A 521 -7.05 -32.62 11.93
C ALA A 521 -6.69 -31.28 12.60
N LEU A 522 -7.62 -30.32 12.68
CA LEU A 522 -7.43 -29.05 13.39
C LEU A 522 -7.27 -29.27 14.90
N GLU A 523 -8.02 -30.20 15.50
CA GLU A 523 -7.86 -30.60 16.91
C GLU A 523 -6.50 -31.24 17.23
N GLN A 524 -5.81 -31.77 16.22
CA GLN A 524 -4.49 -32.41 16.35
C GLN A 524 -3.32 -31.48 16.01
N ALA A 525 -3.59 -30.22 15.62
CA ALA A 525 -2.55 -29.22 15.42
C ALA A 525 -1.89 -28.86 16.76
N LYS A 526 -0.55 -28.90 16.81
CA LYS A 526 0.22 -28.59 18.03
C LYS A 526 0.27 -27.08 18.33
N GLU A 527 -0.06 -26.32 17.31
CA GLU A 527 -0.09 -24.86 17.24
C GLU A 527 -1.42 -24.30 17.77
N LEU A 528 -2.40 -25.16 18.11
CA LEU A 528 -3.71 -24.76 18.62
C LEU A 528 -3.69 -24.56 20.16
N GLU A 529 -3.91 -23.33 20.60
CA GLU A 529 -4.05 -23.01 22.03
C GLU A 529 -5.42 -23.48 22.60
N ASN A 530 -5.45 -24.70 23.17
CA ASN A 530 -6.60 -25.27 23.88
C ASN A 530 -7.90 -25.39 23.04
N ASP A 531 -8.99 -25.79 23.70
CA ASP A 531 -10.25 -26.21 23.08
C ASP A 531 -11.08 -25.02 22.55
N LYS A 532 -10.62 -24.44 21.43
CA LYS A 532 -11.27 -23.32 20.73
C LYS A 532 -12.25 -23.83 19.66
N SER A 533 -13.30 -23.05 19.42
CA SER A 533 -14.22 -23.26 18.29
C SER A 533 -13.58 -22.85 16.95
N PHE A 534 -14.01 -23.48 15.87
CA PHE A 534 -13.52 -23.24 14.51
C PHE A 534 -14.50 -22.38 13.69
N GLY A 535 -13.96 -21.59 12.77
CA GLY A 535 -14.71 -20.84 11.76
C GLY A 535 -14.43 -21.39 10.37
N VAL A 536 -15.43 -21.42 9.49
CA VAL A 536 -15.29 -21.89 8.10
C VAL A 536 -15.40 -20.70 7.15
N ILE A 537 -14.50 -20.61 6.16
CA ILE A 537 -14.54 -19.59 5.11
C ILE A 537 -14.77 -20.27 3.77
N ILE A 538 -15.83 -19.88 3.05
CA ILE A 538 -16.22 -20.46 1.76
C ILE A 538 -16.05 -19.38 0.69
N TYR A 539 -15.02 -19.50 -0.15
CA TYR A 539 -14.74 -18.55 -1.23
C TYR A 539 -15.50 -18.86 -2.53
N GLU A 540 -15.88 -20.12 -2.78
CA GLU A 540 -16.58 -20.54 -3.99
C GLU A 540 -18.10 -20.59 -3.76
N PRO A 541 -18.91 -19.80 -4.49
CA PRO A 541 -20.37 -19.76 -4.29
C PRO A 541 -21.06 -21.12 -4.46
N ASP A 542 -20.62 -21.93 -5.44
CA ASP A 542 -21.22 -23.23 -5.78
C ASP A 542 -21.13 -24.27 -4.64
N LEU A 543 -20.20 -24.09 -3.70
CA LEU A 543 -20.00 -25.00 -2.56
C LEU A 543 -20.79 -24.58 -1.31
N VAL A 544 -21.37 -23.38 -1.29
CA VAL A 544 -21.97 -22.78 -0.07
C VAL A 544 -23.08 -23.66 0.51
N ASP A 545 -24.13 -23.97 -0.26
CA ASP A 545 -25.26 -24.77 0.24
C ASP A 545 -24.83 -26.19 0.67
N VAL A 546 -23.86 -26.79 -0.02
CA VAL A 546 -23.35 -28.13 0.28
C VAL A 546 -22.55 -28.13 1.59
N VAL A 547 -21.71 -27.12 1.81
CA VAL A 547 -20.91 -27.00 3.03
C VAL A 547 -21.78 -26.59 4.24
N LEU A 548 -22.73 -25.66 4.07
CA LEU A 548 -23.62 -25.21 5.14
C LEU A 548 -24.46 -26.35 5.74
N GLN A 549 -24.92 -27.30 4.92
CA GLN A 549 -25.63 -28.51 5.37
C GLN A 549 -24.77 -29.36 6.32
N HIS A 550 -23.46 -29.47 6.06
CA HIS A 550 -22.54 -30.29 6.87
C HIS A 550 -22.03 -29.53 8.10
N VAL A 551 -21.83 -28.21 8.00
CA VAL A 551 -21.50 -27.36 9.16
C VAL A 551 -22.58 -27.45 10.24
N ALA A 552 -23.85 -27.58 9.87
CA ALA A 552 -24.95 -27.76 10.83
C ALA A 552 -24.76 -28.96 11.79
N ALA A 553 -24.00 -30.00 11.36
CA ALA A 553 -23.68 -31.18 12.16
C ALA A 553 -22.31 -31.11 12.88
N ALA A 554 -21.45 -30.14 12.57
CA ALA A 554 -20.12 -30.02 13.16
C ALA A 554 -20.17 -29.14 14.43
N GLU A 555 -20.23 -29.76 15.62
CA GLU A 555 -20.46 -29.04 16.89
C GLU A 555 -19.38 -27.98 17.21
N LYS A 556 -18.11 -28.25 16.88
CA LYS A 556 -17.01 -27.29 17.10
C LYS A 556 -16.96 -26.12 16.11
N VAL A 557 -17.75 -26.13 15.04
CA VAL A 557 -17.83 -24.99 14.10
C VAL A 557 -18.89 -24.00 14.59
N SER A 558 -18.47 -22.83 15.08
CA SER A 558 -19.39 -21.82 15.63
C SER A 558 -19.93 -20.85 14.59
N CYS A 559 -19.16 -20.58 13.53
CA CYS A 559 -19.49 -19.58 12.53
C CYS A 559 -19.01 -19.91 11.11
N VAL A 560 -19.65 -19.29 10.12
CA VAL A 560 -19.28 -19.40 8.70
C VAL A 560 -19.21 -18.01 8.07
N ALA A 561 -18.20 -17.76 7.24
CA ALA A 561 -18.17 -16.64 6.31
C ALA A 561 -18.22 -17.18 4.86
N ALA A 562 -19.18 -16.73 4.07
CA ALA A 562 -19.41 -17.24 2.72
C ALA A 562 -19.42 -16.11 1.69
N TYR A 563 -18.79 -16.34 0.55
CA TYR A 563 -18.95 -15.56 -0.67
C TYR A 563 -20.06 -16.21 -1.50
N VAL A 564 -21.15 -15.48 -1.77
CA VAL A 564 -22.42 -16.07 -2.23
C VAL A 564 -22.96 -15.35 -3.48
N SER A 565 -23.51 -16.13 -4.42
CA SER A 565 -24.20 -15.60 -5.61
C SER A 565 -25.64 -15.15 -5.31
N SER A 566 -26.19 -15.51 -4.15
CA SER A 566 -27.55 -15.19 -3.69
C SER A 566 -27.60 -15.21 -2.16
N ASP A 567 -28.46 -14.40 -1.55
CA ASP A 567 -28.68 -14.40 -0.09
C ASP A 567 -29.09 -15.82 0.39
N VAL A 568 -28.32 -16.44 1.29
CA VAL A 568 -28.63 -17.75 1.90
C VAL A 568 -29.02 -17.63 3.38
N ASN A 569 -29.64 -18.66 3.95
CA ASN A 569 -30.04 -18.67 5.36
C ASN A 569 -28.91 -19.19 6.28
N PRO A 570 -28.81 -18.70 7.53
CA PRO A 570 -27.83 -19.21 8.49
C PRO A 570 -28.08 -20.70 8.82
N PRO A 571 -27.02 -21.53 8.92
CA PRO A 571 -27.16 -22.92 9.36
C PRO A 571 -27.59 -22.97 10.82
N ALA A 572 -28.33 -24.03 11.20
CA ALA A 572 -29.00 -24.11 12.49
C ALA A 572 -28.06 -23.83 13.69
N GLY A 573 -28.42 -22.83 14.48
CA GLY A 573 -27.72 -22.43 15.71
C GLY A 573 -26.37 -21.72 15.53
N ARG A 574 -25.97 -21.35 14.30
CA ARG A 574 -24.62 -20.83 14.00
C ARG A 574 -24.66 -19.48 13.30
N ALA A 575 -23.63 -18.66 13.53
CA ALA A 575 -23.51 -17.34 12.93
C ALA A 575 -23.07 -17.43 11.46
N LEU A 576 -23.60 -16.55 10.60
CA LEU A 576 -23.28 -16.50 9.18
C LEU A 576 -22.93 -15.07 8.72
N LEU A 577 -21.75 -14.89 8.16
CA LEU A 577 -21.36 -13.71 7.40
C LEU A 577 -21.51 -14.00 5.91
N GLN A 578 -22.08 -13.07 5.14
CA GLN A 578 -22.23 -13.21 3.69
C GLN A 578 -21.62 -12.02 2.96
N HIS A 579 -20.83 -12.31 1.93
CA HIS A 579 -20.34 -11.34 0.96
C HIS A 579 -20.96 -11.67 -0.40
N THR A 580 -21.75 -10.76 -0.97
CA THR A 580 -22.39 -10.97 -2.28
C THR A 580 -22.21 -9.78 -3.21
N THR A 581 -22.14 -10.04 -4.51
CA THR A 581 -22.11 -9.01 -5.55
C THR A 581 -23.52 -8.58 -6.00
N THR A 582 -24.57 -9.34 -5.64
CA THR A 582 -25.94 -9.05 -6.10
C THR A 582 -26.45 -7.71 -5.59
N ARG A 583 -27.00 -6.91 -6.52
CA ARG A 583 -27.51 -5.55 -6.27
C ARG A 583 -28.89 -5.52 -5.58
N THR A 584 -29.63 -6.62 -5.61
CA THR A 584 -30.96 -6.74 -5.01
C THR A 584 -30.86 -7.05 -3.51
N ALA A 585 -31.23 -6.09 -2.66
CA ALA A 585 -31.41 -6.37 -1.25
C ALA A 585 -32.78 -7.05 -1.02
N THR A 586 -32.80 -8.34 -0.69
CA THR A 586 -33.99 -8.93 -0.08
C THR A 586 -34.06 -8.49 1.40
N PRO A 587 -35.15 -7.87 1.88
CA PRO A 587 -35.22 -7.30 3.23
C PRO A 587 -35.61 -8.37 4.25
N ASN A 588 -34.80 -9.43 4.38
CA ASN A 588 -35.05 -10.50 5.34
C ASN A 588 -34.69 -10.03 6.76
N LYS A 589 -35.72 -9.67 7.55
CA LYS A 589 -35.58 -8.83 8.75
C LYS A 589 -35.16 -9.56 10.04
N GLU A 590 -34.96 -10.87 9.98
CA GLU A 590 -34.92 -11.75 11.18
C GLU A 590 -33.70 -12.68 11.24
N SER A 591 -32.76 -12.62 10.29
CA SER A 591 -31.58 -13.47 10.29
C SER A 591 -30.45 -12.95 11.19
N LEU A 592 -29.87 -13.83 12.02
CA LEU A 592 -28.64 -13.63 12.81
C LEU A 592 -27.35 -13.51 11.97
N GLY A 593 -27.46 -13.08 10.71
CA GLY A 593 -26.35 -13.02 9.76
C GLY A 593 -26.16 -11.64 9.15
N SER A 594 -24.91 -11.21 9.04
CA SER A 594 -24.56 -9.91 8.42
C SER A 594 -24.26 -10.11 6.93
N VAL A 595 -25.04 -9.44 6.08
CA VAL A 595 -24.88 -9.50 4.61
C VAL A 595 -24.25 -8.21 4.10
N TYR A 596 -23.04 -8.31 3.57
CA TYR A 596 -22.33 -7.21 2.92
C TYR A 596 -22.40 -7.35 1.40
N ARG A 597 -22.76 -6.24 0.72
CA ARG A 597 -22.98 -6.21 -0.73
C ARG A 597 -21.90 -5.41 -1.44
N TYR A 598 -21.44 -5.92 -2.57
CA TYR A 598 -20.29 -5.45 -3.35
C TYR A 598 -20.72 -5.19 -4.81
N PRO A 599 -21.56 -4.17 -5.06
CA PRO A 599 -22.25 -3.97 -6.35
C PRO A 599 -21.36 -3.44 -7.48
N LEU A 600 -20.05 -3.37 -7.27
CA LEU A 600 -18.99 -2.92 -8.19
C LEU A 600 -17.89 -4.00 -8.30
N SER A 601 -18.27 -5.26 -8.19
CA SER A 601 -17.37 -6.41 -8.22
C SER A 601 -18.09 -7.63 -8.78
N GLU A 602 -17.35 -8.47 -9.48
CA GLU A 602 -17.84 -9.73 -10.04
C GLU A 602 -17.59 -10.90 -9.08
N PRO A 603 -18.20 -12.08 -9.30
CA PRO A 603 -17.94 -13.27 -8.48
C PRO A 603 -16.44 -13.58 -8.35
N ASN A 604 -16.04 -14.14 -7.21
CA ASN A 604 -14.66 -14.47 -6.86
C ASN A 604 -13.69 -13.26 -6.79
N PHE A 605 -14.19 -12.03 -6.61
CA PHE A 605 -13.38 -10.80 -6.45
C PHE A 605 -12.37 -10.81 -5.29
N ALA A 606 -12.55 -11.69 -4.31
CA ALA A 606 -11.72 -11.76 -3.11
C ALA A 606 -10.52 -12.71 -3.23
N HIS A 607 -10.41 -13.49 -4.31
CA HIS A 607 -9.33 -14.45 -4.51
C HIS A 607 -8.23 -13.85 -5.42
N PRO A 608 -6.97 -13.68 -4.97
CA PRO A 608 -5.90 -13.04 -5.75
C PRO A 608 -5.67 -13.62 -7.15
N SER A 609 -5.76 -14.93 -7.32
CA SER A 609 -5.58 -15.62 -8.61
C SER A 609 -6.82 -15.57 -9.53
N SER A 610 -7.84 -14.78 -9.18
CA SER A 610 -9.06 -14.61 -9.98
C SER A 610 -8.90 -13.48 -10.99
N PRO A 611 -9.33 -13.62 -12.25
CA PRO A 611 -9.37 -12.49 -13.19
C PRO A 611 -10.30 -11.35 -12.72
N ASN A 612 -11.25 -11.66 -11.83
CA ASN A 612 -12.18 -10.70 -11.25
C ASN A 612 -11.63 -10.00 -9.98
N TYR A 613 -10.37 -10.23 -9.61
CA TYR A 613 -9.81 -9.77 -8.33
C TYR A 613 -9.91 -8.25 -8.15
N ASN A 614 -10.43 -7.81 -7.00
CA ASN A 614 -10.59 -6.40 -6.67
C ASN A 614 -10.03 -6.12 -5.27
N HIS A 615 -8.75 -5.71 -5.21
CA HIS A 615 -8.02 -5.48 -3.95
C HIS A 615 -8.81 -4.63 -2.93
N THR A 616 -9.43 -3.52 -3.37
CA THR A 616 -10.16 -2.62 -2.48
C THR A 616 -11.35 -3.32 -1.81
N GLN A 617 -12.15 -4.05 -2.60
CA GLN A 617 -13.33 -4.76 -2.09
C GLN A 617 -12.96 -6.05 -1.35
N ALA A 618 -11.92 -6.75 -1.80
CA ALA A 618 -11.32 -7.91 -1.14
C ALA A 618 -10.79 -7.55 0.26
N THR A 619 -10.09 -6.41 0.40
CA THR A 619 -9.62 -5.90 1.69
C THR A 619 -10.78 -5.55 2.61
N LEU A 620 -11.82 -4.86 2.13
CA LEU A 620 -13.02 -4.58 2.93
C LEU A 620 -13.74 -5.88 3.37
N ALA A 621 -13.83 -6.89 2.51
CA ALA A 621 -14.38 -8.20 2.85
C ALA A 621 -13.52 -8.97 3.87
N HIS A 622 -12.19 -8.89 3.76
CA HIS A 622 -11.24 -9.44 4.71
C HIS A 622 -11.41 -8.83 6.10
N THR A 623 -11.39 -7.50 6.23
CA THR A 623 -11.60 -6.76 7.50
C THR A 623 -12.92 -7.16 8.20
N ARG A 624 -14.00 -7.27 7.42
CA ARG A 624 -15.33 -7.71 7.90
C ARG A 624 -15.31 -9.15 8.38
N THR A 625 -14.62 -10.04 7.65
CA THR A 625 -14.46 -11.45 8.02
C THR A 625 -13.59 -11.62 9.25
N LEU A 626 -12.49 -10.89 9.38
CA LEU A 626 -11.60 -10.91 10.54
C LEU A 626 -12.33 -10.50 11.82
N THR A 627 -13.10 -9.41 11.75
CA THR A 627 -13.94 -8.93 12.86
C THR A 627 -14.98 -9.97 13.27
N PHE A 628 -15.67 -10.56 12.29
CA PHE A 628 -16.66 -11.61 12.51
C PHE A 628 -16.05 -12.88 13.12
N LEU A 629 -14.89 -13.34 12.65
CA LEU A 629 -14.18 -14.49 13.21
C LEU A 629 -13.75 -14.21 14.65
N ARG A 630 -13.05 -13.10 14.92
CA ARG A 630 -12.64 -12.74 16.29
C ARG A 630 -13.82 -12.67 17.26
N THR A 631 -15.01 -12.24 16.79
CA THR A 631 -16.25 -12.22 17.60
C THR A 631 -16.79 -13.60 17.95
N HIS A 632 -16.64 -14.62 17.07
CA HIS A 632 -17.30 -15.93 17.22
C HIS A 632 -16.36 -17.10 17.51
N ILE A 633 -15.04 -16.94 17.34
CA ILE A 633 -13.99 -17.90 17.74
C ILE A 633 -12.94 -17.32 18.68
N GLY A 634 -13.12 -16.06 19.13
CA GLY A 634 -12.42 -15.48 20.29
C GLY A 634 -10.98 -15.02 20.06
N GLY A 635 -10.40 -15.21 18.87
CA GLY A 635 -9.06 -14.74 18.54
C GLY A 635 -8.51 -15.30 17.24
N PRO A 636 -7.20 -15.11 16.97
CA PRO A 636 -6.25 -14.37 17.80
C PRO A 636 -6.52 -12.86 17.80
N ILE A 637 -6.01 -12.17 18.82
CA ILE A 637 -6.06 -10.71 18.96
C ILE A 637 -4.63 -10.25 19.27
N PHE A 638 -4.17 -9.22 18.58
CA PHE A 638 -2.82 -8.66 18.71
C PHE A 638 -2.91 -7.20 19.14
N ASP A 639 -1.90 -6.76 19.88
CA ASP A 639 -1.70 -5.34 20.18
C ASP A 639 -1.05 -4.66 18.96
N ILE A 640 -1.91 -4.24 18.02
CA ILE A 640 -1.48 -3.56 16.79
C ILE A 640 -0.91 -2.16 17.04
N GLU A 641 -1.15 -1.58 18.21
CA GLU A 641 -0.58 -0.29 18.62
C GLU A 641 0.88 -0.47 19.00
N SER A 642 1.21 -1.45 19.87
CA SER A 642 2.60 -1.83 20.17
C SER A 642 3.39 -2.26 18.93
N VAL A 643 2.76 -2.90 17.93
CA VAL A 643 3.42 -3.25 16.65
C VAL A 643 3.84 -2.00 15.87
N TRP A 644 2.97 -0.99 15.80
CA TRP A 644 3.25 0.26 15.08
C TRP A 644 4.25 1.17 15.83
N GLU A 645 4.18 1.22 17.16
CA GLU A 645 5.16 1.93 17.97
C GLU A 645 6.55 1.27 17.90
N ALA A 646 6.62 -0.07 17.84
CA ALA A 646 7.89 -0.75 17.57
C ALA A 646 8.41 -0.43 16.16
N HIS A 647 7.54 -0.36 15.15
CA HIS A 647 7.91 -0.05 13.76
C HIS A 647 8.56 1.34 13.64
N THR A 648 7.81 2.38 13.98
CA THR A 648 8.25 3.80 13.93
C THR A 648 9.50 4.03 14.78
N ARG A 649 9.61 3.34 15.92
CA ARG A 649 10.82 3.39 16.74
C ARG A 649 12.07 2.87 16.02
N PHE A 650 11.97 1.78 15.27
CA PHE A 650 13.12 1.28 14.49
C PHE A 650 13.48 2.21 13.32
N GLU A 651 12.48 2.86 12.70
CA GLU A 651 12.73 3.83 11.62
C GLU A 651 13.38 5.14 12.10
N PHE A 652 12.85 5.75 13.17
CA PHE A 652 13.20 7.12 13.56
C PHE A 652 14.16 7.22 14.75
N GLU A 653 13.99 6.43 15.82
CA GLU A 653 14.92 6.42 16.97
C GLU A 653 16.15 5.54 16.70
N GLY A 654 15.91 4.27 16.36
CA GLY A 654 16.97 3.27 16.21
C GLY A 654 17.70 3.35 14.87
N ARG A 655 17.01 3.86 13.83
CA ARG A 655 17.46 3.89 12.43
C ARG A 655 17.96 2.53 11.91
N ASP A 656 17.33 1.45 12.35
CA ASP A 656 17.71 0.06 12.03
C ASP A 656 16.78 -0.54 10.97
N VAL A 657 17.24 -0.51 9.72
CA VAL A 657 16.56 -1.11 8.55
C VAL A 657 16.21 -2.59 8.78
N ALA A 658 17.08 -3.36 9.44
CA ALA A 658 16.84 -4.79 9.64
C ALA A 658 15.76 -5.03 10.70
N ALA A 659 15.77 -4.26 11.80
CA ALA A 659 14.72 -4.31 12.79
C ALA A 659 13.37 -3.84 12.22
N THR A 660 13.33 -2.72 11.49
CA THR A 660 12.15 -2.24 10.75
C THR A 660 11.56 -3.34 9.87
N MET A 661 12.36 -3.92 8.96
CA MET A 661 11.88 -4.97 8.06
C MET A 661 11.43 -6.27 8.78
N ASN A 662 11.90 -6.55 10.00
CA ASN A 662 11.46 -7.74 10.76
C ASN A 662 10.05 -7.61 11.34
N THR A 663 9.53 -6.38 11.48
CA THR A 663 8.12 -6.12 11.87
C THR A 663 7.14 -6.23 10.70
N MET A 664 7.62 -6.41 9.46
CA MET A 664 6.81 -6.49 8.25
C MET A 664 6.62 -7.93 7.74
N VAL A 665 5.54 -8.17 6.98
CA VAL A 665 5.20 -9.48 6.36
C VAL A 665 6.17 -9.91 5.24
N ALA A 666 5.84 -11.01 4.53
CA ALA A 666 6.63 -11.52 3.40
C ALA A 666 6.68 -10.57 2.20
N GLU A 667 5.55 -9.98 1.81
CA GLU A 667 5.46 -9.00 0.70
C GLU A 667 4.77 -7.70 1.17
N PRO A 668 5.48 -6.82 1.91
CA PRO A 668 4.96 -5.54 2.37
C PRO A 668 5.05 -4.46 1.29
N TYR A 669 4.32 -3.35 1.43
CA TYR A 669 4.61 -2.14 0.68
C TYR A 669 4.40 -0.83 1.45
N VAL A 670 5.16 0.20 1.10
CA VAL A 670 4.98 1.58 1.61
C VAL A 670 4.74 2.51 0.44
N ASN A 671 3.84 3.46 0.59
CA ASN A 671 3.53 4.48 -0.42
C ASN A 671 3.35 5.87 0.22
N HIS A 672 4.31 6.75 -0.03
CA HIS A 672 4.24 8.19 0.26
C HIS A 672 3.41 8.89 -0.83
N ILE A 673 2.11 9.01 -0.59
CA ILE A 673 1.11 9.39 -1.60
C ILE A 673 1.44 10.69 -2.37
N PRO A 674 1.94 11.78 -1.74
CA PRO A 674 2.20 13.03 -2.47
C PRO A 674 3.42 13.01 -3.40
N THR A 675 4.32 12.03 -3.24
CA THR A 675 5.55 11.89 -4.05
C THR A 675 5.64 10.55 -4.80
N LEU A 676 4.74 9.61 -4.50
CA LEU A 676 4.72 8.23 -5.00
C LEU A 676 6.03 7.45 -4.72
N THR A 677 6.78 7.84 -3.70
CA THR A 677 7.98 7.11 -3.25
C THR A 677 7.62 6.00 -2.25
N GLY A 678 8.52 5.04 -2.07
CA GLY A 678 8.31 3.88 -1.20
C GLY A 678 8.93 2.62 -1.78
N GLY A 679 8.27 1.48 -1.63
CA GLY A 679 8.73 0.22 -2.21
C GLY A 679 7.72 -0.90 -2.07
N ILE A 680 7.76 -1.86 -3.00
CA ILE A 680 6.95 -3.09 -3.01
C ILE A 680 7.83 -4.30 -2.80
N GLY A 681 7.42 -5.17 -1.88
CA GLY A 681 8.12 -6.41 -1.52
C GLY A 681 9.39 -6.14 -0.72
N ARG A 682 9.83 -7.14 0.06
CA ARG A 682 10.94 -6.94 1.03
C ARG A 682 12.22 -6.46 0.36
N LYS A 683 12.53 -6.91 -0.86
CA LYS A 683 13.77 -6.54 -1.57
C LYS A 683 13.83 -5.04 -1.91
N ALA A 684 12.78 -4.48 -2.51
CA ALA A 684 12.77 -3.06 -2.89
C ALA A 684 12.60 -2.16 -1.66
N LEU A 685 11.74 -2.55 -0.71
CA LEU A 685 11.51 -1.76 0.49
C LEU A 685 12.73 -1.70 1.42
N THR A 686 13.47 -2.81 1.60
CA THR A 686 14.76 -2.79 2.32
C THR A 686 15.76 -1.84 1.65
N TRP A 687 15.81 -1.81 0.31
CA TRP A 687 16.70 -0.94 -0.44
C TRP A 687 16.31 0.54 -0.31
N PHE A 688 15.01 0.84 -0.38
CA PHE A 688 14.43 2.16 -0.17
C PHE A 688 14.71 2.68 1.25
N TYR A 689 14.39 1.90 2.28
CA TYR A 689 14.66 2.27 3.66
C TYR A 689 16.15 2.51 3.93
N ALA A 690 17.04 1.66 3.42
CA ALA A 690 18.47 1.83 3.61
C ALA A 690 19.05 3.10 2.98
N ARG A 691 18.51 3.58 1.86
CA ARG A 691 19.12 4.66 1.04
C ARG A 691 18.34 5.98 0.99
N HIS A 692 17.01 5.93 1.02
CA HIS A 692 16.14 7.05 0.64
C HIS A 692 15.12 7.45 1.71
N PHE A 693 15.11 6.79 2.88
CA PHE A 693 14.21 7.11 4.00
C PHE A 693 14.94 7.22 5.34
N ILE A 694 15.24 6.09 6.01
CA ILE A 694 15.70 6.03 7.41
C ILE A 694 16.95 6.92 7.65
N HIS A 695 17.93 6.87 6.75
CA HIS A 695 19.16 7.66 6.86
C HIS A 695 19.04 9.08 6.26
N SER A 696 18.03 9.34 5.44
CA SER A 696 17.79 10.67 4.86
C SER A 696 17.07 11.64 5.80
N ASN A 697 16.40 11.12 6.86
CA ASN A 697 15.69 11.96 7.81
C ASN A 697 16.66 12.85 8.62
N PRO A 698 16.46 14.18 8.69
CA PRO A 698 17.26 15.09 9.50
C PRO A 698 17.40 14.67 10.97
N ASP A 699 18.49 15.08 11.62
CA ASP A 699 18.66 14.86 13.07
C ASP A 699 17.80 15.83 13.90
N SER A 700 17.20 16.81 13.22
CA SER A 700 16.20 17.73 13.73
C SER A 700 14.76 17.22 13.59
N THR A 701 14.55 16.04 13.00
CA THR A 701 13.22 15.45 12.78
C THR A 701 12.49 15.19 14.10
N LYS A 702 11.21 15.54 14.16
CA LYS A 702 10.29 15.20 15.26
C LYS A 702 8.92 14.81 14.73
N MET A 703 8.23 13.96 15.50
CA MET A 703 6.84 13.60 15.31
C MET A 703 6.06 13.95 16.57
N GLU A 704 4.97 14.69 16.42
CA GLU A 704 4.03 15.07 17.49
C GLU A 704 2.67 14.44 17.16
N LEU A 705 2.31 13.34 17.83
CA LEU A 705 1.03 12.64 17.59
C LEU A 705 -0.15 13.53 18.03
N VAL A 706 -1.06 13.81 17.11
CA VAL A 706 -2.26 14.62 17.33
C VAL A 706 -3.47 13.73 17.64
N GLY A 707 -3.58 12.59 16.96
CA GLY A 707 -4.65 11.63 17.18
C GLY A 707 -4.33 10.26 16.58
N ARG A 708 -4.93 9.21 17.15
CA ARG A 708 -4.80 7.82 16.71
C ARG A 708 -6.16 7.14 16.69
N THR A 709 -6.48 6.47 15.59
CA THR A 709 -7.70 5.67 15.43
C THR A 709 -7.33 4.21 15.17
N LEU A 710 -7.77 3.31 16.04
CA LEU A 710 -7.55 1.87 15.91
C LEU A 710 -8.74 1.19 15.23
N GLY A 711 -8.47 0.45 14.15
CA GLY A 711 -9.38 -0.54 13.57
C GLY A 711 -9.01 -1.97 13.99
N PRO A 712 -9.67 -3.00 13.44
CA PRO A 712 -9.33 -4.40 13.74
C PRO A 712 -8.02 -4.86 13.06
N ASP A 713 -7.60 -4.19 11.99
CA ASP A 713 -6.49 -4.58 11.09
C ASP A 713 -5.65 -3.36 10.64
N ARG A 714 -5.79 -2.22 11.34
CA ARG A 714 -5.15 -0.95 10.98
C ARG A 714 -5.03 0.03 12.12
N VAL A 715 -4.00 0.87 12.04
CA VAL A 715 -3.81 2.10 12.82
C VAL A 715 -3.90 3.28 11.84
N VAL A 716 -4.58 4.35 12.24
CA VAL A 716 -4.57 5.62 11.52
C VAL A 716 -4.06 6.70 12.47
N ASP A 717 -2.84 7.17 12.22
CA ASP A 717 -2.19 8.21 13.01
C ASP A 717 -2.24 9.56 12.27
N GLU A 718 -2.78 10.56 12.93
CA GLU A 718 -2.66 11.98 12.57
C GLU A 718 -1.55 12.58 13.43
N PHE A 719 -0.50 13.12 12.80
CA PHE A 719 0.65 13.69 13.53
C PHE A 719 1.21 14.92 12.83
N VAL A 720 1.94 15.75 13.55
CA VAL A 720 2.73 16.84 12.97
C VAL A 720 4.18 16.37 12.80
N PHE A 721 4.69 16.49 11.57
CA PHE A 721 6.09 16.24 11.25
C PHE A 721 6.85 17.57 11.23
N GLU A 722 7.95 17.66 11.98
CA GLU A 722 8.86 18.81 12.02
C GLU A 722 10.26 18.42 11.57
N PHE A 723 10.97 19.27 10.82
CA PHE A 723 12.39 19.11 10.53
C PHE A 723 13.02 20.43 10.04
N VAL A 724 14.36 20.49 10.03
CA VAL A 724 15.11 21.45 9.20
C VAL A 724 15.65 20.70 7.99
N HIS A 725 15.41 21.23 6.79
CA HIS A 725 15.86 20.63 5.53
C HIS A 725 17.38 20.83 5.32
N ASP A 726 18.17 20.10 6.10
CA ASP A 726 19.64 20.17 6.18
C ASP A 726 20.37 19.14 5.28
N ARG A 727 19.65 18.12 4.80
CA ARG A 727 20.10 17.04 3.91
C ARG A 727 19.01 16.70 2.89
N VAL A 728 19.38 16.01 1.81
CA VAL A 728 18.43 15.54 0.79
C VAL A 728 17.49 14.51 1.40
N MET A 729 16.18 14.67 1.17
CA MET A 729 15.11 13.81 1.68
C MET A 729 14.31 13.21 0.52
N ASP A 730 14.89 12.25 -0.21
CA ASP A 730 14.34 11.75 -1.48
C ASP A 730 12.87 11.31 -1.39
N TRP A 731 12.45 10.75 -0.25
CA TRP A 731 11.07 10.31 -0.04
C TRP A 731 10.04 11.45 -0.03
N MET A 732 10.42 12.63 0.46
CA MET A 732 9.53 13.78 0.69
C MET A 732 9.76 14.91 -0.33
N LEU A 733 11.01 15.09 -0.75
CA LEU A 733 11.52 16.18 -1.58
C LEU A 733 12.48 15.63 -2.66
N PRO A 734 12.03 14.71 -3.53
CA PRO A 734 12.87 14.03 -4.50
C PRO A 734 13.63 15.01 -5.41
N GLY A 735 14.95 14.88 -5.46
CA GLY A 735 15.84 15.71 -6.28
C GLY A 735 16.06 17.15 -5.78
N ILE A 736 15.47 17.56 -4.65
CA ILE A 736 15.61 18.93 -4.14
C ILE A 736 16.80 18.98 -3.15
N PRO A 737 17.78 19.89 -3.35
CA PRO A 737 18.93 20.02 -2.45
C PRO A 737 18.54 20.71 -1.12
N PRO A 738 19.38 20.60 -0.07
CA PRO A 738 19.11 21.19 1.24
C PRO A 738 18.84 22.70 1.16
N THR A 739 17.69 23.15 1.67
CA THR A 739 17.29 24.57 1.65
C THR A 739 17.57 25.29 2.96
N GLY A 740 17.95 24.56 4.02
CA GLY A 740 18.16 25.09 5.37
C GLY A 740 16.90 25.67 6.02
N LYS A 741 15.72 25.43 5.45
CA LYS A 741 14.43 25.90 5.97
C LYS A 741 13.88 24.92 7.00
N TYR A 742 13.25 25.47 8.03
CA TYR A 742 12.42 24.70 8.95
C TYR A 742 11.04 24.45 8.32
N VAL A 743 10.54 23.24 8.47
CA VAL A 743 9.23 22.78 7.99
C VAL A 743 8.45 22.19 9.15
N LYS A 744 7.18 22.57 9.30
CA LYS A 744 6.18 21.94 10.19
C LYS A 744 4.92 21.69 9.36
N VAL A 745 4.48 20.43 9.28
CA VAL A 745 3.40 20.01 8.37
C VAL A 745 2.60 18.84 8.97
N PRO A 746 1.26 18.82 8.86
CA PRO A 746 0.44 17.69 9.28
C PRO A 746 0.58 16.51 8.31
N PHE A 747 0.64 15.32 8.89
CA PHE A 747 0.74 14.02 8.25
C PHE A 747 -0.42 13.12 8.68
N VAL A 748 -0.84 12.20 7.80
CA VAL A 748 -1.74 11.09 8.10
C VAL A 748 -1.12 9.80 7.60
N ALA A 749 -0.84 8.86 8.51
CA ALA A 749 -0.38 7.51 8.16
C ALA A 749 -1.52 6.51 8.35
N VAL A 750 -1.92 5.84 7.26
CA VAL A 750 -2.85 4.71 7.27
C VAL A 750 -2.03 3.42 7.21
N VAL A 751 -1.84 2.80 8.37
CA VAL A 751 -0.97 1.64 8.58
C VAL A 751 -1.83 0.39 8.71
N ASN A 752 -1.54 -0.65 7.93
CA ASN A 752 -2.34 -1.86 7.86
C ASN A 752 -1.52 -3.08 8.30
N ILE A 753 -2.09 -3.87 9.22
CA ILE A 753 -1.43 -4.92 10.00
C ILE A 753 -2.20 -6.24 9.86
N ARG A 754 -1.48 -7.35 9.71
CA ARG A 754 -1.98 -8.73 9.82
C ARG A 754 -1.26 -9.38 11.00
N GLY A 755 -2.02 -9.92 11.95
CA GLY A 755 -1.43 -10.57 13.12
C GLY A 755 -0.45 -9.66 13.87
N ASP A 756 0.81 -10.09 13.98
CA ASP A 756 1.92 -9.34 14.61
C ASP A 756 2.71 -8.44 13.64
N LYS A 757 2.29 -8.29 12.37
CA LYS A 757 3.11 -7.68 11.31
C LYS A 757 2.40 -6.67 10.42
N LEU A 758 3.13 -5.62 10.09
CA LEU A 758 2.72 -4.59 9.14
C LEU A 758 2.78 -5.15 7.70
N TYR A 759 1.74 -4.90 6.90
CA TYR A 759 1.69 -5.32 5.49
C TYR A 759 1.56 -4.20 4.46
N HIS A 760 0.91 -3.07 4.77
CA HIS A 760 1.17 -1.86 3.98
C HIS A 760 0.91 -0.54 4.71
N GLU A 761 1.49 0.52 4.16
CA GLU A 761 1.34 1.91 4.63
C GLU A 761 0.98 2.86 3.49
N HIS A 762 0.04 3.75 3.75
CA HIS A 762 -0.25 4.90 2.91
C HIS A 762 -0.06 6.18 3.73
N ILE A 763 0.95 6.98 3.38
CA ILE A 763 1.34 8.18 4.13
C ILE A 763 1.00 9.42 3.30
N TYR A 764 0.20 10.32 3.87
CA TYR A 764 -0.32 11.53 3.24
C TYR A 764 0.18 12.78 3.98
N TRP A 765 0.46 13.84 3.23
CA TRP A 765 0.71 15.19 3.74
C TRP A 765 0.40 16.22 2.65
N ASP A 766 0.33 17.52 3.00
CA ASP A 766 0.19 18.58 1.99
C ASP A 766 1.57 19.00 1.43
N GLN A 767 1.91 18.47 0.26
CA GLN A 767 3.15 18.79 -0.44
C GLN A 767 3.21 20.27 -0.89
N ALA A 768 2.09 20.95 -1.12
CA ALA A 768 2.11 22.37 -1.46
C ALA A 768 2.57 23.22 -0.25
N SER A 769 2.04 22.93 0.95
CA SER A 769 2.52 23.56 2.19
C SER A 769 4.00 23.29 2.48
N VAL A 770 4.54 22.13 2.10
CA VAL A 770 5.98 21.85 2.21
C VAL A 770 6.76 22.71 1.22
N LEU A 771 6.37 22.72 -0.06
CA LEU A 771 7.04 23.50 -1.12
C LEU A 771 7.02 25.01 -0.85
N VAL A 772 5.96 25.55 -0.22
CA VAL A 772 5.93 26.95 0.26
C VAL A 772 6.95 27.16 1.39
N GLN A 773 6.98 26.28 2.40
CA GLN A 773 7.88 26.43 3.56
C GLN A 773 9.36 26.35 3.17
N ILE A 774 9.73 25.50 2.20
CA ILE A 774 11.10 25.46 1.67
C ILE A 774 11.42 26.57 0.66
N GLY A 775 10.42 27.34 0.21
CA GLY A 775 10.58 28.50 -0.67
C GLY A 775 10.58 28.22 -2.17
N LEU A 776 10.03 27.08 -2.61
CA LEU A 776 9.90 26.72 -4.03
C LEU A 776 8.53 27.07 -4.64
N LEU A 777 7.49 27.20 -3.81
CA LEU A 777 6.16 27.66 -4.23
C LEU A 777 5.84 29.03 -3.56
N PRO A 778 5.26 30.01 -4.27
CA PRO A 778 4.88 31.28 -3.65
C PRO A 778 3.70 31.10 -2.68
N GLU A 779 3.68 31.88 -1.60
CA GLU A 779 2.59 31.93 -0.61
C GLU A 779 1.21 32.20 -1.24
N LYS A 780 1.19 32.92 -2.38
CA LYS A 780 -0.01 33.34 -3.10
C LYS A 780 0.18 33.14 -4.60
N LEU A 781 -0.66 32.29 -5.20
CA LEU A 781 -0.80 32.22 -6.65
C LEU A 781 -1.67 33.38 -7.14
N ALA A 782 -1.25 34.07 -8.19
CA ALA A 782 -2.01 35.18 -8.76
C ALA A 782 -3.23 34.66 -9.53
N PHE A 783 -4.42 35.16 -9.21
CA PHE A 783 -5.62 34.84 -9.98
C PHE A 783 -5.66 35.70 -11.27
N PRO A 784 -5.88 35.11 -12.47
CA PRO A 784 -5.93 35.88 -13.70
C PRO A 784 -7.01 36.98 -13.67
N GLY A 785 -6.59 38.23 -13.85
CA GLY A 785 -7.48 39.40 -13.89
C GLY A 785 -7.53 40.26 -12.64
N THR A 786 -6.97 39.82 -11.49
CA THR A 786 -6.73 40.72 -10.35
C THR A 786 -5.36 41.38 -10.47
N THR A 787 -5.31 42.62 -10.98
CA THR A 787 -4.14 43.48 -10.85
C THR A 787 -3.95 43.89 -9.39
N SER A 788 -2.74 43.68 -8.87
CA SER A 788 -2.28 44.10 -7.53
C SER A 788 -2.14 45.61 -7.39
#